data_AF-A0A2T2YDF0-F1
#
_entry.id   AF-A0A2T2YDF0-F1
#
_cell.length_a   1.000
_cell.length_b   1.000
_cell.length_c   1.000
_cell.angle_alpha   90.00
_cell.angle_beta   90.00
_cell.angle_gamma   90.00
#
_symmetry.space_group_name_H-M   'P 1'
#
loop_
_entity.id
_entity.type
_entity.pdbx_description
1 polymer ?
#
loop_
_entity_poly.entity_id
_entity_poly.type
_entity_poly.pdbx_seq_one_letter_code
_entity_poly.pdbx_strand_id
1 'polypeptide(L)'
;MLNKDAKPIGSVTPGGGSTDGLFHDLESVFIALPGANVLLSPDLVVEAISNDYYTATQAQKECLLGNHFLEALANSPATREVNAINNLQASLEQVLATGQPHEMERVSFDAPDPHQPGAFITHYWQIRHTPVLGTNGQVRYLIHSVINVTPKLQVEEQLRDSLRREQEALRGAEQIRHRLESLFRQAPVAICILDGPDLVYEFINPTYQQLAMGFQQLGKPFMGNFAEKEKHPLYRRIREVYETGQSYEERGLLIPLLREPDGRLENHYFNYIVQARYSVQNQVDGLLIFAFDVTDQIKSRKAAEASAHQLRLVTDALPVLVGYLDKEEKYRFANQAYKDWFLQNPEELLGRPVREVVGEKAYQTVKDKIIRALQGERLTFEAKMPYRDDFVKHIRVDYVPDIQEGKVAGFYTMVTDITSQVEARKALQESEQQAKSLAQELALANEGLQKINRQLSRTNVDLDNFIYTASHDLKAPILNIEGLIGLLRRQLSKENSWSELIQEIVHLVLESVQRFKHTIHHLTDITKLQKESLLEASQINLVDLIKDVQLDLYPDIQATQAQIRVEVVPEATLQFSEKNLRSIIYNLLSNALKYHAPDRAPRVRIDFSETTEFKVLTVQDNGLGFNLAQEHKLFTMFMRLHDHVEGAGIGLYMVKKIIDNAGGTIEVQSKVGEGSTFKVYFPKKAIHNP
;
A
#
# COMPACT_ATOMS: atom_id res chain seq x y z
N MET A 1 88.32 -125.44 -23.65
CA MET A 1 88.38 -125.98 -25.02
C MET A 1 89.19 -124.99 -25.84
N LEU A 2 90.52 -125.16 -26.00
CA LEU A 2 91.15 -125.92 -27.09
C LEU A 2 90.46 -125.58 -28.43
N ASN A 3 91.09 -124.97 -29.43
CA ASN A 3 92.49 -125.11 -29.86
C ASN A 3 92.80 -124.08 -30.97
N LYS A 4 94.07 -123.64 -31.01
CA LYS A 4 94.95 -123.51 -32.20
C LYS A 4 94.65 -122.40 -33.23
N ASP A 5 95.62 -121.67 -33.76
CA ASP A 5 97.04 -121.96 -33.97
C ASP A 5 97.93 -120.71 -33.87
N ALA A 6 99.12 -120.93 -33.31
CA ALA A 6 100.24 -120.02 -33.28
C ALA A 6 101.19 -120.32 -34.47
N LYS A 7 101.88 -119.30 -34.99
CA LYS A 7 103.36 -119.25 -35.02
C LYS A 7 103.91 -117.93 -35.66
N PRO A 8 105.18 -117.57 -35.36
CA PRO A 8 105.58 -116.18 -35.15
C PRO A 8 106.89 -115.76 -35.88
N ILE A 9 107.29 -114.49 -35.68
CA ILE A 9 108.66 -113.91 -35.73
C ILE A 9 109.40 -113.81 -37.09
N GLY A 10 109.76 -112.56 -37.40
CA GLY A 10 110.90 -112.12 -38.22
C GLY A 10 110.92 -110.59 -38.26
N SER A 11 111.41 -109.91 -37.21
CA SER A 11 112.76 -109.33 -37.08
C SER A 11 113.07 -108.11 -37.97
N VAL A 12 113.12 -106.93 -37.33
CA VAL A 12 114.14 -105.86 -37.46
C VAL A 12 114.30 -105.23 -38.85
N THR A 13 113.95 -103.96 -39.10
CA THR A 13 114.75 -102.75 -38.77
C THR A 13 113.93 -101.46 -39.04
N PRO A 14 114.32 -100.29 -38.47
CA PRO A 14 113.52 -99.07 -38.41
C PRO A 14 113.71 -98.15 -39.65
N GLY A 15 112.64 -97.47 -40.06
CA GLY A 15 112.68 -96.39 -41.05
C GLY A 15 111.61 -95.34 -40.71
N GLY A 16 112.02 -94.08 -40.60
CA GLY A 16 111.18 -92.96 -40.16
C GLY A 16 110.16 -92.43 -41.19
N GLY A 17 109.23 -91.61 -40.67
CA GLY A 17 108.14 -90.91 -41.38
C GLY A 17 106.79 -91.27 -40.75
N SER A 18 105.85 -90.39 -40.40
CA SER A 18 105.63 -88.96 -40.72
C SER A 18 104.54 -88.41 -39.77
N THR A 19 104.82 -87.34 -39.01
CA THR A 19 103.87 -86.66 -38.11
C THR A 19 102.92 -85.67 -38.81
N ASP A 20 103.08 -85.45 -40.12
CA ASP A 20 102.35 -84.42 -40.87
C ASP A 20 100.88 -84.77 -41.21
N GLY A 21 100.48 -86.04 -41.17
CA GLY A 21 99.13 -86.45 -41.59
C GLY A 21 98.00 -86.14 -40.59
N LEU A 22 98.28 -86.14 -39.28
CA LEU A 22 97.25 -86.00 -38.25
C LEU A 22 96.81 -84.54 -38.01
N PHE A 23 97.63 -83.58 -38.43
CA PHE A 23 97.38 -82.15 -38.25
C PHE A 23 96.35 -81.62 -39.27
N HIS A 24 96.41 -82.13 -40.50
CA HIS A 24 95.55 -81.71 -41.60
C HIS A 24 94.07 -82.08 -41.39
N ASP A 25 93.80 -83.18 -40.68
CA ASP A 25 92.44 -83.62 -40.34
C ASP A 25 91.78 -82.72 -39.26
N LEU A 26 92.56 -82.22 -38.29
CA LEU A 26 92.03 -81.35 -37.22
C LEU A 26 91.70 -79.94 -37.72
N GLU A 27 92.45 -79.44 -38.69
CA GLU A 27 92.18 -78.16 -39.36
C GLU A 27 90.83 -78.20 -40.09
N SER A 28 90.57 -79.29 -40.82
CA SER A 28 89.31 -79.50 -41.55
C SER A 28 88.09 -79.52 -40.62
N VAL A 29 88.22 -80.09 -39.42
CA VAL A 29 87.17 -80.09 -38.40
C VAL A 29 86.92 -78.68 -37.85
N PHE A 30 87.98 -77.92 -37.55
CA PHE A 30 87.83 -76.55 -37.03
C PHE A 30 87.11 -75.62 -38.01
N ILE A 31 87.46 -75.73 -39.30
CA ILE A 31 86.83 -74.94 -40.37
C ILE A 31 85.31 -75.18 -40.44
N ALA A 32 84.87 -76.41 -40.16
CA ALA A 32 83.47 -76.81 -40.17
C ALA A 32 82.73 -76.57 -38.83
N LEU A 33 83.40 -76.07 -37.78
CA LEU A 33 82.74 -75.81 -36.50
C LEU A 33 81.69 -74.69 -36.63
N PRO A 34 80.48 -74.87 -36.05
CA PRO A 34 79.48 -73.82 -36.02
C PRO A 34 79.94 -72.66 -35.13
N GLY A 35 79.52 -71.45 -35.50
CA GLY A 35 79.91 -70.20 -34.86
C GLY A 35 81.14 -69.58 -35.50
N ALA A 36 81.19 -68.26 -35.45
CA ALA A 36 82.28 -67.47 -36.01
C ALA A 36 83.50 -67.56 -35.10
N ASN A 37 84.46 -68.42 -35.46
CA ASN A 37 85.63 -68.78 -34.68
C ASN A 37 86.93 -68.64 -35.49
N VAL A 38 88.00 -68.20 -34.83
CA VAL A 38 89.37 -68.13 -35.38
C VAL A 38 90.31 -68.86 -34.43
N LEU A 39 91.14 -69.75 -34.95
CA LEU A 39 92.18 -70.44 -34.21
C LEU A 39 93.50 -69.68 -34.38
N LEU A 40 94.10 -69.29 -33.25
CA LEU A 40 95.35 -68.55 -33.19
C LEU A 40 96.44 -69.39 -32.53
N SER A 41 97.68 -69.27 -33.01
CA SER A 41 98.86 -69.77 -32.30
C SER A 41 99.16 -68.92 -31.05
N PRO A 42 100.07 -69.35 -30.16
CA PRO A 42 100.49 -68.54 -29.02
C PRO A 42 101.15 -67.22 -29.41
N ASP A 43 101.72 -67.15 -30.62
CA ASP A 43 102.28 -65.93 -31.22
C ASP A 43 101.21 -65.12 -31.99
N LEU A 44 99.92 -65.42 -31.77
CA LEU A 44 98.76 -64.76 -32.37
C LEU A 44 98.72 -64.84 -33.91
N VAL A 45 99.37 -65.84 -34.50
CA VAL A 45 99.27 -66.11 -35.94
C VAL A 45 97.98 -66.89 -36.20
N VAL A 46 97.24 -66.53 -37.24
CA VAL A 46 96.00 -67.19 -37.60
C VAL A 46 96.27 -68.54 -38.26
N GLU A 47 95.87 -69.62 -37.59
CA GLU A 47 96.10 -71.00 -38.01
C GLU A 47 94.90 -71.57 -38.78
N ALA A 48 93.68 -71.27 -38.33
CA ALA A 48 92.45 -71.74 -38.98
C ALA A 48 91.29 -70.78 -38.71
N ILE A 49 90.29 -70.74 -39.59
CA ILE A 49 89.11 -69.88 -39.46
C ILE A 49 87.87 -70.71 -39.82
N SER A 50 86.81 -70.61 -39.02
CA SER A 50 85.54 -71.27 -39.31
C SER A 50 84.78 -70.58 -40.46
N ASN A 51 83.99 -71.33 -41.22
CA ASN A 51 83.19 -70.78 -42.32
C ASN A 51 82.22 -69.68 -41.85
N ASP A 52 81.63 -69.85 -40.67
CA ASP A 52 80.72 -68.88 -40.07
C ASP A 52 81.42 -67.55 -39.73
N TYR A 53 82.73 -67.56 -39.46
CA TYR A 53 83.47 -66.33 -39.18
C TYR A 53 83.59 -65.42 -40.40
N TYR A 54 83.81 -66.01 -41.58
CA TYR A 54 83.81 -65.27 -42.84
C TYR A 54 82.43 -64.68 -43.16
N THR A 55 81.38 -65.46 -42.90
CA THR A 55 80.01 -65.00 -43.14
C THR A 55 79.60 -63.90 -42.17
N ALA A 56 80.02 -64.01 -40.90
CA ALA A 56 79.71 -63.02 -39.87
C ALA A 56 80.49 -61.71 -40.04
N THR A 57 81.79 -61.77 -40.32
CA THR A 57 82.66 -60.59 -40.35
C THR A 57 82.89 -59.99 -41.75
N GLN A 58 82.42 -60.68 -42.80
CA GLN A 58 82.69 -60.35 -44.21
C GLN A 58 84.18 -60.26 -44.58
N ALA A 59 85.07 -60.85 -43.77
CA ALA A 59 86.49 -60.84 -44.03
C ALA A 59 86.86 -61.68 -45.27
N GLN A 60 87.88 -61.24 -46.02
CA GLN A 60 88.40 -62.01 -47.17
C GLN A 60 89.37 -63.11 -46.71
N LYS A 61 89.23 -64.30 -47.29
CA LYS A 61 89.98 -65.50 -46.91
C LYS A 61 91.49 -65.32 -47.08
N GLU A 62 91.93 -64.64 -48.14
CA GLU A 62 93.35 -64.44 -48.46
C GLU A 62 94.07 -63.43 -47.54
N CYS A 63 93.35 -62.65 -46.73
CA CYS A 63 93.95 -61.59 -45.90
C CYS A 63 94.29 -62.02 -44.46
N LEU A 64 93.67 -63.07 -43.93
CA LEU A 64 93.79 -63.40 -42.50
C LEU A 64 94.68 -64.62 -42.21
N LEU A 65 94.58 -65.69 -43.01
CA LEU A 65 95.27 -66.96 -42.71
C LEU A 65 96.81 -66.80 -42.81
N GLY A 66 97.55 -67.27 -41.81
CA GLY A 66 99.02 -67.18 -41.76
C GLY A 66 99.59 -65.81 -41.40
N ASN A 67 98.75 -64.78 -41.23
CA ASN A 67 99.17 -63.45 -40.78
C ASN A 67 98.96 -63.29 -39.27
N HIS A 68 99.64 -62.31 -38.67
CA HIS A 68 99.43 -61.95 -37.27
C HIS A 68 98.02 -61.34 -37.11
N PHE A 69 97.20 -61.91 -36.22
CA PHE A 69 95.76 -61.63 -36.12
C PHE A 69 95.44 -60.15 -35.87
N LEU A 70 96.19 -59.50 -34.98
CA LEU A 70 95.98 -58.08 -34.67
C LEU A 70 96.36 -57.16 -35.83
N GLU A 71 97.39 -57.52 -36.61
CA GLU A 71 97.80 -56.74 -37.79
C GLU A 71 96.80 -56.91 -38.94
N ALA A 72 96.31 -58.15 -39.13
CA ALA A 72 95.33 -58.46 -40.14
C ALA A 72 93.97 -57.80 -39.85
N LEU A 73 93.60 -57.66 -38.57
CA LEU A 73 92.45 -56.87 -38.15
C LEU A 73 92.68 -55.35 -38.30
N ALA A 74 93.86 -54.83 -37.95
CA ALA A 74 94.17 -53.40 -38.09
C ALA A 74 94.09 -52.91 -39.55
N ASN A 75 94.36 -53.80 -40.52
CA ASN A 75 94.29 -53.51 -41.95
C ASN A 75 92.88 -53.70 -42.56
N SER A 76 91.89 -54.14 -41.77
CA SER A 76 90.51 -54.30 -42.23
C SER A 76 89.77 -52.95 -42.20
N PRO A 77 88.99 -52.61 -43.25
CA PRO A 77 88.27 -51.34 -43.33
C PRO A 77 87.16 -51.15 -42.27
N ALA A 78 86.83 -52.20 -41.50
CA ALA A 78 85.77 -52.19 -40.48
C ALA A 78 86.23 -51.75 -39.07
N THR A 79 87.52 -51.54 -38.83
CA THR A 79 88.08 -51.25 -37.50
C THR A 79 88.50 -49.77 -37.39
N ARG A 80 87.56 -48.89 -37.04
CA ARG A 80 87.83 -47.46 -36.79
C ARG A 80 88.02 -47.06 -35.33
N GLU A 81 87.98 -48.00 -34.38
CA GLU A 81 88.26 -47.71 -32.97
C GLU A 81 89.60 -48.31 -32.53
N VAL A 82 90.60 -47.45 -32.33
CA VAL A 82 91.93 -47.80 -31.78
C VAL A 82 91.81 -48.50 -30.42
N ASN A 83 90.77 -48.17 -29.64
CA ASN A 83 90.50 -48.79 -28.34
C ASN A 83 90.02 -50.25 -28.46
N ALA A 84 89.33 -50.62 -29.55
CA ALA A 84 88.82 -51.98 -29.74
C ALA A 84 89.97 -52.98 -29.98
N ILE A 85 91.00 -52.58 -30.73
CA ILE A 85 92.19 -53.43 -30.97
C ILE A 85 93.03 -53.58 -29.70
N ASN A 86 93.23 -52.50 -28.94
CA ASN A 86 93.94 -52.57 -27.66
C ASN A 86 93.23 -53.46 -26.64
N ASN A 87 91.90 -53.36 -26.54
CA ASN A 87 91.09 -54.21 -25.65
C ASN A 87 91.10 -55.67 -26.11
N LEU A 88 91.09 -55.91 -27.42
CA LEU A 88 91.22 -57.24 -28.00
C LEU A 88 92.59 -57.85 -27.67
N GLN A 89 93.67 -57.08 -27.86
CA GLN A 89 95.03 -57.47 -27.51
C GLN A 89 95.16 -57.80 -26.03
N ALA A 90 94.70 -56.91 -25.14
CA ALA A 90 94.75 -57.15 -23.69
C ALA A 90 93.97 -58.42 -23.30
N SER A 91 92.83 -58.67 -23.94
CA SER A 91 92.04 -59.88 -23.74
C SER A 91 92.79 -61.14 -24.21
N LEU A 92 93.45 -61.11 -25.36
CA LEU A 92 94.26 -62.22 -25.87
C LEU A 92 95.46 -62.52 -24.97
N GLU A 93 96.20 -61.48 -24.56
CA GLU A 93 97.34 -61.57 -23.64
C GLU A 93 96.91 -62.15 -22.28
N GLN A 94 95.77 -61.72 -21.74
CA GLN A 94 95.22 -62.25 -20.50
C GLN A 94 94.91 -63.75 -20.61
N VAL A 95 94.30 -64.20 -21.71
CA VAL A 95 94.00 -65.62 -21.92
C VAL A 95 95.29 -66.44 -22.07
N LEU A 96 96.29 -65.92 -22.79
CA LEU A 96 97.60 -66.56 -22.92
C LEU A 96 98.32 -66.67 -21.57
N ALA A 97 98.25 -65.63 -20.73
CA ALA A 97 98.90 -65.61 -19.43
C ALA A 97 98.20 -66.48 -18.37
N THR A 98 96.86 -66.52 -18.39
CA THR A 98 96.07 -67.18 -17.32
C THR A 98 95.62 -68.59 -17.69
N GLY A 99 95.55 -68.94 -18.97
CA GLY A 99 94.97 -70.20 -19.45
C GLY A 99 93.46 -70.33 -19.20
N GLN A 100 92.76 -69.24 -18.85
CA GLN A 100 91.31 -69.20 -18.66
C GLN A 100 90.60 -68.47 -19.80
N PRO A 101 89.36 -68.86 -20.18
CA PRO A 101 88.58 -68.12 -21.17
C PRO A 101 88.24 -66.70 -20.69
N HIS A 102 88.20 -65.74 -21.61
CA HIS A 102 87.82 -64.35 -21.33
C HIS A 102 86.77 -63.87 -22.33
N GLU A 103 85.70 -63.26 -21.83
CA GLU A 103 84.63 -62.64 -22.62
C GLU A 103 84.73 -61.12 -22.48
N MET A 104 84.77 -60.41 -23.60
CA MET A 104 84.94 -58.96 -23.62
C MET A 104 83.61 -58.23 -23.43
N GLU A 105 83.66 -56.96 -23.02
CA GLU A 105 82.49 -56.09 -23.16
C GLU A 105 82.08 -55.99 -24.64
N ARG A 106 80.78 -55.78 -24.87
CA ARG A 106 80.22 -55.72 -26.23
C ARG A 106 80.86 -54.60 -27.01
N VAL A 107 81.30 -54.91 -28.21
CA VAL A 107 81.91 -53.94 -29.11
C VAL A 107 80.94 -53.67 -30.26
N SER A 108 80.69 -52.41 -30.56
CA SER A 108 79.86 -52.01 -31.71
C SER A 108 80.73 -51.72 -32.92
N PHE A 109 80.35 -52.27 -34.08
CA PHE A 109 80.96 -51.95 -35.36
C PHE A 109 79.87 -51.56 -36.37
N ASP A 110 80.07 -50.42 -37.01
CA ASP A 110 79.21 -49.97 -38.11
C ASP A 110 79.56 -50.74 -39.37
N ALA A 111 78.64 -51.61 -39.81
CA ALA A 111 78.76 -52.30 -41.08
C ALA A 111 77.93 -51.55 -42.14
N PRO A 112 78.37 -51.51 -43.41
CA PRO A 112 77.53 -50.99 -44.50
C PRO A 112 76.22 -51.77 -44.57
N ASP A 113 75.09 -51.07 -44.71
CA ASP A 113 73.79 -51.70 -44.89
C ASP A 113 73.74 -52.40 -46.27
N PRO A 114 73.57 -53.74 -46.34
CA PRO A 114 73.45 -54.45 -47.61
C PRO A 114 72.24 -54.01 -48.44
N HIS A 115 71.21 -53.45 -47.79
CA HIS A 115 69.95 -53.05 -48.38
C HIS A 115 69.87 -51.56 -48.71
N GLN A 116 70.81 -50.74 -48.20
CA GLN A 116 70.87 -49.29 -48.47
C GLN A 116 72.31 -48.84 -48.74
N PRO A 117 72.71 -48.70 -50.02
CA PRO A 117 74.04 -48.22 -50.39
C PRO A 117 74.31 -46.83 -49.80
N GLY A 118 75.27 -46.72 -48.89
CA GLY A 118 75.67 -45.48 -48.21
C GLY A 118 75.15 -45.31 -46.78
N ALA A 119 74.26 -46.19 -46.31
CA ALA A 119 73.87 -46.28 -44.91
C ALA A 119 74.73 -47.29 -44.15
N PHE A 120 74.89 -47.10 -42.84
CA PHE A 120 75.58 -48.02 -41.95
C PHE A 120 74.60 -48.57 -40.91
N ILE A 121 74.67 -49.88 -40.65
CA ILE A 121 73.99 -50.55 -39.55
C ILE A 121 75.03 -50.86 -38.48
N THR A 122 74.84 -50.30 -37.29
CA THR A 122 75.63 -50.64 -36.11
C THR A 122 75.32 -52.07 -35.68
N HIS A 123 76.31 -52.93 -35.75
CA HIS A 123 76.25 -54.28 -35.22
C HIS A 123 76.97 -54.35 -33.88
N TYR A 124 76.31 -54.92 -32.88
CA TYR A 124 76.91 -55.22 -31.58
C TYR A 124 77.43 -56.64 -31.57
N TRP A 125 78.70 -56.79 -31.21
CA TRP A 125 79.43 -58.04 -31.20
C TRP A 125 79.85 -58.42 -29.77
N GLN A 126 79.62 -59.68 -29.44
CA GLN A 126 80.10 -60.32 -28.22
C GLN A 126 81.32 -61.16 -28.57
N ILE A 127 82.48 -60.79 -28.05
CA ILE A 127 83.76 -61.46 -28.36
C ILE A 127 84.20 -62.31 -27.17
N ARG A 128 84.65 -63.54 -27.42
CA ARG A 128 85.17 -64.45 -26.41
C ARG A 128 86.44 -65.15 -26.88
N HIS A 129 87.46 -65.15 -26.04
CA HIS A 129 88.72 -65.86 -26.26
C HIS A 129 88.77 -67.10 -25.37
N THR A 130 89.06 -68.26 -25.95
CA THR A 130 89.07 -69.55 -25.24
C THR A 130 90.39 -70.27 -25.50
N PRO A 131 91.20 -70.58 -24.47
CA PRO A 131 92.48 -71.26 -24.66
C PRO A 131 92.28 -72.76 -24.93
N VAL A 132 93.09 -73.31 -25.82
CA VAL A 132 93.23 -74.74 -26.08
C VAL A 132 94.53 -75.20 -25.44
N LEU A 133 94.44 -75.98 -24.37
CA LEU A 133 95.60 -76.37 -23.56
C LEU A 133 96.29 -77.62 -24.12
N GLY A 134 97.61 -77.62 -24.13
CA GLY A 134 98.44 -78.79 -24.40
C GLY A 134 98.51 -79.75 -23.21
N THR A 135 99.13 -80.92 -23.40
CA THR A 135 99.28 -81.95 -22.36
C THR A 135 100.17 -81.52 -21.19
N ASN A 136 100.95 -80.45 -21.36
CA ASN A 136 101.78 -79.80 -20.35
C ASN A 136 101.06 -78.64 -19.61
N GLY A 137 99.78 -78.39 -19.91
CA GLY A 137 98.98 -77.31 -19.32
C GLY A 137 99.26 -75.92 -19.89
N GLN A 138 100.17 -75.78 -20.86
CA GLN A 138 100.42 -74.52 -21.56
C GLN A 138 99.39 -74.29 -22.68
N VAL A 139 99.10 -73.03 -22.98
CA VAL A 139 98.21 -72.69 -24.10
C VAL A 139 98.89 -73.08 -25.41
N ARG A 140 98.27 -74.01 -26.14
CA ARG A 140 98.74 -74.48 -27.45
C ARG A 140 98.12 -73.68 -28.58
N TYR A 141 96.85 -73.32 -28.45
CA TYR A 141 96.13 -72.43 -29.37
C TYR A 141 95.12 -71.57 -28.60
N LEU A 142 94.60 -70.53 -29.25
CA LEU A 142 93.52 -69.70 -28.73
C LEU A 142 92.39 -69.64 -29.76
N ILE A 143 91.16 -69.89 -29.31
CA ILE A 143 89.96 -69.75 -30.12
C ILE A 143 89.36 -68.37 -29.85
N HIS A 144 89.30 -67.52 -30.87
CA HIS A 144 88.59 -66.25 -30.86
C HIS A 144 87.20 -66.44 -31.48
N SER A 145 86.16 -66.25 -30.68
CA SER A 145 84.76 -66.41 -31.07
C SER A 145 84.05 -65.07 -31.07
N VAL A 146 83.22 -64.82 -32.09
CA VAL A 146 82.38 -63.61 -32.18
C VAL A 146 80.91 -63.96 -32.40
N ILE A 147 80.01 -63.23 -31.74
CA ILE A 147 78.56 -63.42 -31.88
C ILE A 147 77.90 -62.05 -32.08
N ASN A 148 77.12 -61.92 -33.15
CA ASN A 148 76.30 -60.73 -33.38
C ASN A 148 75.06 -60.74 -32.46
N VAL A 149 74.97 -59.80 -31.52
CA VAL A 149 73.88 -59.68 -30.53
C VAL A 149 72.87 -58.58 -30.85
N THR A 150 73.02 -57.91 -31.99
CA THR A 150 72.16 -56.80 -32.45
C THR A 150 70.66 -57.13 -32.47
N PRO A 151 70.21 -58.28 -33.03
CA PRO A 151 68.78 -58.60 -33.09
C PRO A 151 68.13 -58.72 -31.70
N LYS A 152 68.88 -59.20 -30.70
CA LYS A 152 68.39 -59.34 -29.33
C LYS A 152 68.18 -57.99 -28.66
N LEU A 153 69.10 -57.05 -28.87
CA LEU A 153 69.03 -55.71 -28.28
C LEU A 153 67.86 -54.91 -28.84
N GLN A 154 67.59 -55.01 -30.15
CA GLN A 154 66.48 -54.32 -30.80
C GLN A 154 65.10 -54.74 -30.24
N VAL A 155 64.92 -56.02 -29.91
CA VAL A 155 63.67 -56.52 -29.32
C VAL A 155 63.47 -56.02 -27.89
N GLU A 156 64.53 -55.97 -27.08
CA GLU A 156 64.45 -55.47 -25.70
C GLU A 156 64.11 -53.97 -25.66
N GLU A 157 64.62 -53.19 -26.60
CA GLU A 157 64.33 -51.76 -26.72
C GLU A 157 62.87 -51.50 -27.15
N GLN A 158 62.37 -52.23 -28.16
CA GLN A 158 60.97 -52.14 -28.60
C GLN A 158 59.96 -52.45 -27.48
N LEU A 159 60.27 -53.45 -26.64
CA LEU A 159 59.40 -53.82 -25.52
C LEU A 159 59.34 -52.70 -24.47
N ARG A 160 60.47 -52.06 -24.16
CA ARG A 160 60.53 -50.94 -23.20
C ARG A 160 59.72 -49.74 -23.68
N ASP A 161 59.82 -49.41 -24.95
CA ASP A 161 59.05 -48.31 -25.54
C ASP A 161 57.54 -48.58 -25.52
N SER A 162 57.11 -49.83 -25.79
CA SER A 162 55.69 -50.22 -25.72
C SER A 162 55.11 -50.04 -24.32
N LEU A 163 55.84 -50.53 -23.29
CA LEU A 163 55.43 -50.40 -21.88
C LEU A 163 55.33 -48.94 -21.44
N ARG A 164 56.25 -48.09 -21.89
CA ARG A 164 56.24 -46.67 -21.57
C ARG A 164 55.02 -45.96 -22.16
N ARG A 165 54.68 -46.23 -23.42
CA ARG A 165 53.50 -45.64 -24.08
C ARG A 165 52.19 -46.04 -23.39
N GLU A 166 52.08 -47.30 -22.97
CA GLU A 166 50.91 -47.79 -22.24
C GLU A 166 50.75 -47.08 -20.89
N GLN A 167 51.83 -46.93 -20.12
CA GLN A 167 51.80 -46.22 -18.83
C GLN A 167 51.47 -44.73 -18.98
N GLU A 168 51.99 -44.07 -20.01
CA GLU A 168 51.69 -42.67 -20.30
C GLU A 168 50.21 -42.50 -20.71
N ALA A 169 49.66 -43.42 -21.50
CA ALA A 169 48.24 -43.42 -21.87
C ALA A 169 47.31 -43.63 -20.66
N LEU A 170 47.65 -44.58 -19.77
CA LEU A 170 46.91 -44.82 -18.52
C LEU A 170 46.89 -43.59 -17.63
N ARG A 171 48.05 -42.96 -17.39
CA ARG A 171 48.14 -41.73 -16.59
C ARG A 171 47.36 -40.58 -17.21
N GLY A 172 47.42 -40.43 -18.54
CA GLY A 172 46.64 -39.44 -19.27
C GLY A 172 45.13 -39.66 -19.09
N ALA A 173 44.67 -40.90 -19.22
CA ALA A 173 43.27 -41.26 -19.02
C ALA A 173 42.79 -41.01 -17.58
N GLU A 174 43.59 -41.37 -16.58
CA GLU A 174 43.29 -41.11 -15.16
C GLU A 174 43.21 -39.61 -14.86
N GLN A 175 44.13 -38.80 -15.41
CA GLN A 175 44.10 -37.35 -15.24
C GLN A 175 42.86 -36.71 -15.88
N ILE A 176 42.48 -37.16 -17.09
CA ILE A 176 41.26 -36.68 -17.75
C ILE A 176 40.02 -37.07 -16.93
N ARG A 177 39.95 -38.31 -16.44
CA ARG A 177 38.86 -38.79 -15.59
C ARG A 177 38.72 -37.94 -14.33
N HIS A 178 39.81 -37.74 -13.58
CA HIS A 178 39.80 -36.91 -12.37
C HIS A 178 39.42 -35.45 -12.65
N ARG A 179 39.86 -34.90 -13.80
CA ARG A 179 39.48 -33.55 -14.21
C ARG A 179 37.98 -33.45 -14.51
N LEU A 180 37.40 -34.41 -15.23
CA LEU A 180 35.96 -34.45 -15.53
C LEU A 180 35.13 -34.61 -14.25
N GLU A 181 35.52 -35.53 -13.36
CA GLU A 181 34.87 -35.72 -12.05
C GLU A 181 34.90 -34.43 -11.21
N SER A 182 36.04 -33.72 -11.21
CA SER A 182 36.18 -32.45 -10.50
C SER A 182 35.27 -31.36 -11.09
N LEU A 183 35.15 -31.26 -12.41
CA LEU A 183 34.28 -30.28 -13.06
C LEU A 183 32.81 -30.51 -12.72
N PHE A 184 32.34 -31.76 -12.76
CA PHE A 184 30.95 -32.08 -12.38
C PHE A 184 30.68 -31.86 -10.89
N ARG A 185 31.66 -32.15 -10.02
CA ARG A 185 31.53 -31.96 -8.56
C ARG A 185 31.50 -30.49 -8.15
N GLN A 186 32.22 -29.61 -8.85
CA GLN A 186 32.26 -28.16 -8.56
C GLN A 186 31.17 -27.36 -9.28
N ALA A 187 30.36 -28.00 -10.14
CA ALA A 187 29.32 -27.31 -10.88
C ALA A 187 28.25 -26.71 -9.95
N PRO A 188 27.86 -25.43 -10.12
CA PRO A 188 26.85 -24.75 -9.30
C PRO A 188 25.41 -25.16 -9.66
N VAL A 189 25.25 -26.30 -10.32
CA VAL A 189 23.97 -26.86 -10.81
C VAL A 189 23.83 -28.24 -10.22
N ALA A 190 22.62 -28.67 -9.87
CA ALA A 190 22.40 -30.03 -9.41
C ALA A 190 22.52 -30.99 -10.60
N ILE A 191 23.49 -31.91 -10.55
CA ILE A 191 23.76 -32.89 -11.60
C ILE A 191 23.64 -34.30 -11.03
N CYS A 192 22.87 -35.16 -11.71
CA CYS A 192 22.94 -36.60 -11.50
C CYS A 192 23.02 -37.37 -12.81
N ILE A 193 23.71 -38.52 -12.77
CA ILE A 193 23.81 -39.48 -13.87
C ILE A 193 23.13 -40.76 -13.41
N LEU A 194 22.21 -41.25 -14.23
CA LEU A 194 21.50 -42.51 -14.05
C LEU A 194 22.01 -43.50 -15.08
N ASP A 195 22.36 -44.71 -14.65
CA ASP A 195 22.92 -45.75 -15.48
C ASP A 195 21.93 -46.90 -15.69
N GLY A 196 21.90 -47.41 -16.93
CA GLY A 196 21.15 -48.58 -17.33
C GLY A 196 19.62 -48.46 -17.27
N PRO A 197 18.91 -49.56 -17.61
CA PRO A 197 17.44 -49.58 -17.68
C PRO A 197 16.76 -49.44 -16.32
N ASP A 198 17.46 -49.78 -15.24
CA ASP A 198 16.96 -49.65 -13.87
C ASP A 198 17.12 -48.23 -13.29
N LEU A 199 17.71 -47.31 -14.08
CA LEU A 199 17.91 -45.90 -13.74
C LEU A 199 18.63 -45.73 -12.40
N VAL A 200 19.80 -46.35 -12.28
CA VAL A 200 20.58 -46.41 -11.03
C VAL A 200 21.49 -45.20 -10.92
N TYR A 201 21.57 -44.55 -9.75
CA TYR A 201 22.49 -43.42 -9.56
C TYR A 201 23.96 -43.85 -9.71
N GLU A 202 24.61 -43.43 -10.79
CA GLU A 202 26.04 -43.60 -11.04
C GLU A 202 26.85 -42.42 -10.49
N PHE A 203 26.30 -41.21 -10.63
CA PHE A 203 26.92 -39.99 -10.14
C PHE A 203 25.87 -39.02 -9.60
N ILE A 204 26.21 -38.36 -8.50
CA ILE A 204 25.49 -37.19 -7.98
C ILE A 204 26.53 -36.18 -7.52
N ASN A 205 26.34 -34.91 -7.85
CA ASN A 205 27.20 -33.86 -7.33
C ASN A 205 26.68 -33.30 -5.98
N PRO A 206 27.51 -32.57 -5.22
CA PRO A 206 27.12 -32.00 -3.93
C PRO A 206 25.86 -31.12 -4.01
N THR A 207 25.71 -30.34 -5.08
CA THR A 207 24.54 -29.48 -5.32
C THR A 207 23.25 -30.30 -5.43
N TYR A 208 23.26 -31.43 -6.15
CA TYR A 208 22.12 -32.34 -6.23
C TYR A 208 21.82 -33.02 -4.90
N GLN A 209 22.85 -33.41 -4.15
CA GLN A 209 22.69 -34.03 -2.83
C GLN A 209 22.03 -33.07 -1.82
N GLN A 210 22.39 -31.78 -1.86
CA GLN A 210 21.77 -30.74 -1.04
C GLN A 210 20.32 -30.49 -1.43
N LEU A 211 20.05 -30.32 -2.74
CA LEU A 211 18.71 -30.08 -3.28
C LEU A 211 17.75 -31.20 -2.91
N ALA A 212 18.21 -32.44 -3.05
CA ALA A 212 17.39 -33.61 -2.90
C ALA A 212 17.46 -34.20 -1.46
N MET A 213 17.96 -33.39 -0.51
CA MET A 213 17.95 -33.60 0.94
C MET A 213 18.61 -34.92 1.40
N GLY A 214 19.57 -35.44 0.61
CA GLY A 214 20.34 -36.63 0.96
C GLY A 214 19.58 -37.96 0.90
N PHE A 215 18.36 -38.01 0.38
CA PHE A 215 17.60 -39.26 0.21
C PHE A 215 18.13 -40.18 -0.91
N GLN A 216 19.14 -39.73 -1.65
CA GLN A 216 19.71 -40.41 -2.81
C GLN A 216 21.00 -41.12 -2.41
N GLN A 217 21.10 -42.38 -2.82
CA GLN A 217 22.27 -43.21 -2.61
C GLN A 217 22.80 -43.68 -3.96
N LEU A 218 24.11 -43.52 -4.17
CA LEU A 218 24.82 -44.11 -5.30
C LEU A 218 24.56 -45.62 -5.33
N GLY A 219 24.31 -46.17 -6.52
CA GLY A 219 23.98 -47.58 -6.70
C GLY A 219 22.53 -47.96 -6.37
N LYS A 220 21.66 -47.02 -6.02
CA LYS A 220 20.21 -47.27 -5.84
C LYS A 220 19.40 -46.75 -7.04
N PRO A 221 18.25 -47.39 -7.37
CA PRO A 221 17.35 -46.89 -8.41
C PRO A 221 16.77 -45.50 -8.09
N PHE A 222 16.64 -44.66 -9.12
CA PHE A 222 15.96 -43.37 -9.05
C PHE A 222 14.53 -43.55 -8.50
N MET A 223 14.20 -42.77 -7.47
CA MET A 223 12.93 -42.87 -6.73
C MET A 223 12.60 -44.29 -6.20
N GLY A 224 13.60 -45.12 -5.90
CA GLY A 224 13.40 -46.49 -5.42
C GLY A 224 12.60 -46.61 -4.11
N ASN A 225 12.66 -45.60 -3.24
CA ASN A 225 11.96 -45.57 -1.96
C ASN A 225 10.55 -44.96 -2.05
N PHE A 226 10.14 -44.45 -3.22
CA PHE A 226 8.83 -43.84 -3.42
C PHE A 226 7.79 -44.90 -3.81
N ALA A 227 6.79 -45.10 -2.95
CA ALA A 227 5.64 -45.93 -3.27
C ALA A 227 4.88 -45.35 -4.49
N GLU A 228 4.48 -46.21 -5.42
CA GLU A 228 3.81 -45.83 -6.68
C GLU A 228 4.60 -44.85 -7.59
N LYS A 229 5.95 -44.91 -7.58
CA LYS A 229 6.81 -44.07 -8.44
C LYS A 229 6.39 -44.01 -9.92
N GLU A 230 5.86 -45.11 -10.46
CA GLU A 230 5.31 -45.22 -11.83
C GLU A 230 4.21 -44.19 -12.13
N LYS A 231 3.48 -43.71 -11.12
CA LYS A 231 2.44 -42.68 -11.29
C LYS A 231 3.01 -41.26 -11.22
N HIS A 232 4.20 -41.08 -10.63
CA HIS A 232 4.80 -39.76 -10.42
C HIS A 232 5.17 -39.12 -11.77
N PRO A 233 4.71 -37.88 -12.06
CA PRO A 233 4.97 -37.23 -13.35
C PRO A 233 6.44 -37.16 -13.73
N LEU A 234 7.31 -36.80 -12.78
CA LEU A 234 8.76 -36.73 -12.99
C LEU A 234 9.37 -38.09 -13.38
N TYR A 235 8.93 -39.18 -12.77
CA TYR A 235 9.44 -40.52 -13.05
C TYR A 235 9.06 -40.97 -14.47
N ARG A 236 7.80 -40.73 -14.87
CA ARG A 236 7.32 -41.04 -16.23
C ARG A 236 8.10 -40.27 -17.29
N ARG A 237 8.33 -38.97 -17.07
CA ARG A 237 9.14 -38.15 -17.99
C ARG A 237 10.58 -38.66 -18.13
N ILE A 238 11.23 -38.99 -17.02
CA ILE A 238 12.60 -39.52 -17.04
C ILE A 238 12.65 -40.87 -17.77
N ARG A 239 11.67 -41.75 -17.55
CA ARG A 239 11.59 -43.04 -18.25
C ARG A 239 11.31 -42.87 -19.76
N GLU A 240 10.40 -41.98 -20.14
CA GLU A 240 10.14 -41.64 -21.55
C GLU A 240 11.43 -41.20 -22.28
N VAL A 241 12.28 -40.41 -21.63
CA VAL A 241 13.57 -39.97 -22.22
C VAL A 241 14.53 -41.15 -22.40
N TYR A 242 14.56 -42.11 -21.46
CA TYR A 242 15.39 -43.32 -21.60
C TYR A 242 14.92 -44.20 -22.77
N GLU A 243 13.61 -44.40 -22.90
CA GLU A 243 13.01 -45.25 -23.94
C GLU A 243 13.10 -44.63 -25.35
N THR A 244 12.97 -43.30 -25.46
CA THR A 244 12.91 -42.60 -26.74
C THR A 244 14.24 -41.99 -27.19
N GLY A 245 15.17 -41.75 -26.25
CA GLY A 245 16.41 -40.99 -26.48
C GLY A 245 16.20 -39.47 -26.66
N GLN A 246 14.96 -38.98 -26.64
CA GLN A 246 14.66 -37.56 -26.86
C GLN A 246 14.81 -36.76 -25.58
N SER A 247 15.67 -35.74 -25.58
CA SER A 247 15.89 -34.89 -24.40
C SER A 247 14.62 -34.11 -24.02
N TYR A 248 14.39 -33.93 -22.72
CA TYR A 248 13.23 -33.22 -22.18
C TYR A 248 13.68 -32.09 -21.26
N GLU A 249 13.02 -30.93 -21.37
CA GLU A 249 13.21 -29.78 -20.50
C GLU A 249 11.87 -29.34 -19.93
N GLU A 250 11.83 -29.10 -18.62
CA GLU A 250 10.67 -28.53 -17.94
C GLU A 250 11.10 -27.35 -17.05
N ARG A 251 10.27 -26.30 -17.02
CA ARG A 251 10.55 -25.07 -16.29
C ARG A 251 9.50 -24.80 -15.22
N GLY A 252 9.95 -24.44 -14.03
CA GLY A 252 9.10 -24.01 -12.93
C GLY A 252 8.27 -25.13 -12.31
N LEU A 253 8.76 -26.37 -12.33
CA LEU A 253 8.10 -27.49 -11.67
C LEU A 253 8.07 -27.23 -10.15
N LEU A 254 6.86 -27.16 -9.60
CA LEU A 254 6.65 -26.97 -8.17
C LEU A 254 6.79 -28.32 -7.44
N ILE A 255 7.78 -28.44 -6.56
CA ILE A 255 7.98 -29.59 -5.68
C ILE A 255 7.93 -29.11 -4.23
N PRO A 256 6.93 -29.54 -3.44
CA PRO A 256 6.92 -29.31 -2.00
C PRO A 256 8.01 -30.16 -1.33
N LEU A 257 9.02 -29.50 -0.75
CA LEU A 257 10.10 -30.16 -0.03
C LEU A 257 9.92 -29.97 1.48
N LEU A 258 10.29 -30.98 2.26
CA LEU A 258 10.18 -30.93 3.72
C LEU A 258 11.39 -30.20 4.31
N ARG A 259 11.19 -29.10 5.01
CA ARG A 259 12.27 -28.39 5.68
C ARG A 259 12.67 -29.12 6.96
N GLU A 260 13.92 -29.53 7.04
CA GLU A 260 14.55 -30.00 8.29
C GLU A 260 14.99 -28.77 9.12
N PRO A 261 14.75 -28.73 10.45
CA PRO A 261 14.21 -29.78 11.32
C PRO A 261 12.71 -29.61 11.67
N ASP A 262 12.01 -28.60 11.14
CA ASP A 262 10.65 -28.24 11.57
C ASP A 262 9.52 -29.02 10.88
N GLY A 263 9.85 -29.84 9.87
CA GLY A 263 8.89 -30.69 9.17
C GLY A 263 7.88 -29.91 8.33
N ARG A 264 8.13 -28.63 8.04
CA ARG A 264 7.22 -27.81 7.23
C ARG A 264 7.45 -28.07 5.75
N LEU A 265 6.37 -28.27 4.99
CA LEU A 265 6.44 -28.31 3.53
C LEU A 265 6.68 -26.89 2.99
N GLU A 266 7.82 -26.69 2.33
CA GLU A 266 8.14 -25.48 1.59
C GLU A 266 8.04 -25.73 0.08
N ASN A 267 7.45 -24.77 -0.63
CA ASN A 267 7.29 -24.82 -2.08
C ASN A 267 8.59 -24.40 -2.77
N HIS A 268 9.25 -25.34 -3.45
CA HIS A 268 10.42 -25.06 -4.30
C HIS A 268 10.07 -25.21 -5.78
N TYR A 269 10.66 -24.36 -6.61
CA TYR A 269 10.48 -24.38 -8.06
C TYR A 269 11.77 -24.78 -8.75
N PHE A 270 11.70 -25.81 -9.60
CA PHE A 270 12.86 -26.33 -10.31
C PHE A 270 12.70 -26.21 -11.83
N ASN A 271 13.78 -25.79 -12.49
CA ASN A 271 13.96 -26.06 -13.92
C ASN A 271 14.85 -27.29 -14.03
N TYR A 272 14.47 -28.27 -14.85
CA TYR A 272 15.31 -29.44 -15.04
C TYR A 272 15.38 -29.87 -16.51
N ILE A 273 16.51 -30.47 -16.86
CA ILE A 273 16.81 -30.99 -18.20
C ILE A 273 17.22 -32.44 -18.02
N VAL A 274 16.64 -33.34 -18.80
CA VAL A 274 17.01 -34.76 -18.88
C VAL A 274 17.54 -35.02 -20.28
N GLN A 275 18.78 -35.49 -20.38
CA GLN A 275 19.44 -35.85 -21.63
C GLN A 275 19.78 -37.33 -21.65
N ALA A 276 19.54 -38.00 -22.78
CA ALA A 276 19.95 -39.38 -22.97
C ALA A 276 21.46 -39.48 -23.24
N ARG A 277 22.11 -40.44 -22.58
CA ARG A 277 23.50 -40.84 -22.85
C ARG A 277 23.49 -42.05 -23.77
N TYR A 278 24.37 -42.04 -24.76
CA TYR A 278 24.46 -43.08 -25.79
C TYR A 278 25.76 -43.86 -25.65
N SER A 279 25.64 -45.17 -25.71
CA SER A 279 26.77 -46.09 -25.84
C SER A 279 27.46 -45.96 -27.19
N VAL A 280 28.64 -46.59 -27.34
CA VAL A 280 29.37 -46.72 -28.62
C VAL A 280 28.57 -47.42 -29.73
N GLN A 281 27.50 -48.14 -29.38
CA GLN A 281 26.59 -48.80 -30.32
C GLN A 281 25.35 -47.94 -30.66
N ASN A 282 25.36 -46.66 -30.25
CA ASN A 282 24.27 -45.69 -30.45
C ASN A 282 22.95 -46.09 -29.79
N GLN A 283 23.01 -46.87 -28.70
CA GLN A 283 21.87 -47.21 -27.85
C GLN A 283 21.91 -46.39 -26.57
N VAL A 284 20.74 -45.97 -26.07
CA VAL A 284 20.65 -45.27 -24.79
C VAL A 284 21.09 -46.20 -23.66
N ASP A 285 22.11 -45.81 -22.90
CA ASP A 285 22.68 -46.58 -21.80
C ASP A 285 22.64 -45.86 -20.44
N GLY A 286 22.09 -44.65 -20.42
CA GLY A 286 21.95 -43.84 -19.21
C GLY A 286 21.32 -42.49 -19.48
N LEU A 287 21.14 -41.70 -18.43
CA LEU A 287 20.58 -40.35 -18.47
C LEU A 287 21.46 -39.38 -17.70
N LEU A 288 21.57 -38.16 -18.20
CA LEU A 288 22.19 -37.02 -17.53
C LEU A 288 21.10 -36.01 -17.18
N ILE A 289 20.97 -35.68 -15.89
CA ILE A 289 19.94 -34.75 -15.39
C ILE A 289 20.62 -33.53 -14.80
N PHE A 290 20.18 -32.35 -15.25
CA PHE A 290 20.52 -31.06 -14.68
C PHE A 290 19.29 -30.47 -14.00
N ALA A 291 19.43 -29.93 -12.79
CA ALA A 291 18.36 -29.22 -12.09
C ALA A 291 18.86 -27.90 -11.50
N PHE A 292 18.02 -26.87 -11.62
CA PHE A 292 18.26 -25.51 -11.13
C PHE A 292 17.13 -25.12 -10.18
N ASP A 293 17.47 -24.72 -8.96
CA ASP A 293 16.49 -24.10 -8.07
C ASP A 293 16.26 -22.64 -8.51
N VAL A 294 15.03 -22.33 -8.91
CA VAL A 294 14.59 -21.00 -9.34
C VAL A 294 13.55 -20.40 -8.40
N THR A 295 13.47 -20.91 -7.17
CA THR A 295 12.47 -20.52 -6.17
C THR A 295 12.53 -19.03 -5.86
N ASP A 296 13.71 -18.50 -5.56
CA ASP A 296 13.88 -17.08 -5.21
C ASP A 296 13.54 -16.14 -6.37
N GLN A 297 13.88 -16.55 -7.60
CA GLN A 297 13.54 -15.80 -8.81
C GLN A 297 12.03 -15.75 -9.03
N ILE A 298 11.33 -16.87 -8.87
CA ILE A 298 9.87 -16.94 -9.01
C ILE A 298 9.16 -16.21 -7.86
N LYS A 299 9.63 -16.37 -6.61
CA LYS A 299 9.10 -15.63 -5.45
C LYS A 299 9.25 -14.12 -5.64
N SER A 300 10.42 -13.65 -6.08
CA SER A 300 10.69 -12.23 -6.33
C SER A 300 9.82 -11.68 -7.46
N ARG A 301 9.67 -12.44 -8.56
CA ARG A 301 8.79 -12.06 -9.67
C ARG A 301 7.33 -11.95 -9.21
N LYS A 302 6.81 -12.96 -8.50
CA LYS A 302 5.44 -12.96 -7.98
C LYS A 302 5.22 -11.81 -6.98
N ALA A 303 6.19 -11.51 -6.13
CA ALA A 303 6.09 -10.39 -5.19
C ALA A 303 6.06 -9.04 -5.92
N ALA A 304 6.90 -8.86 -6.95
CA ALA A 304 6.89 -7.65 -7.78
C ALA A 304 5.57 -7.49 -8.55
N GLU A 305 5.05 -8.57 -9.14
CA GLU A 305 3.74 -8.60 -9.80
C GLU A 305 2.60 -8.26 -8.83
N ALA A 306 2.61 -8.85 -7.63
CA ALA A 306 1.62 -8.56 -6.60
C ALA A 306 1.68 -7.09 -6.13
N SER A 307 2.89 -6.55 -5.93
CA SER A 307 3.08 -5.15 -5.53
C SER A 307 2.63 -4.18 -6.63
N ALA A 308 2.92 -4.48 -7.90
CA ALA A 308 2.48 -3.67 -9.04
C ALA A 308 0.94 -3.70 -9.17
N HIS A 309 0.33 -4.89 -9.01
CA HIS A 309 -1.12 -5.04 -9.00
C HIS A 309 -1.76 -4.27 -7.84
N GLN A 310 -1.19 -4.34 -6.63
CA GLN A 310 -1.67 -3.61 -5.47
C GLN A 310 -1.58 -2.09 -5.67
N LEU A 311 -0.47 -1.58 -6.21
CA LEU A 311 -0.35 -0.16 -6.54
C LEU A 311 -1.44 0.29 -7.53
N ARG A 312 -1.70 -0.52 -8.58
CA ARG A 312 -2.75 -0.24 -9.55
C ARG A 312 -4.13 -0.18 -8.90
N LEU A 313 -4.48 -1.15 -8.05
CA LEU A 313 -5.75 -1.15 -7.31
C LEU A 313 -5.90 0.09 -6.41
N VAL A 314 -4.85 0.48 -5.69
CA VAL A 314 -4.87 1.66 -4.82
C VAL A 314 -5.10 2.92 -5.64
N THR A 315 -4.35 3.10 -6.73
CA THR A 315 -4.51 4.28 -7.59
C THR A 315 -5.88 4.32 -8.28
N ASP A 316 -6.42 3.17 -8.69
CA ASP A 316 -7.70 3.10 -9.40
C ASP A 316 -8.90 3.35 -8.48
N ALA A 317 -8.76 3.06 -7.18
CA ALA A 317 -9.80 3.32 -6.18
C ALA A 317 -9.87 4.80 -5.75
N LEU A 318 -8.87 5.63 -6.07
CA LEU A 318 -8.87 7.04 -5.69
C LEU A 318 -9.72 7.87 -6.67
N PRO A 319 -10.60 8.76 -6.19
CA PRO A 319 -11.38 9.68 -7.03
C PRO A 319 -10.55 10.89 -7.49
N VAL A 320 -9.27 10.66 -7.82
CA VAL A 320 -8.31 11.69 -8.26
C VAL A 320 -7.60 11.17 -9.51
N LEU A 321 -7.30 12.05 -10.46
CA LEU A 321 -6.49 11.65 -11.61
C LEU A 321 -5.05 11.49 -11.15
N VAL A 322 -4.49 10.29 -11.28
CA VAL A 322 -3.09 10.01 -10.99
C VAL A 322 -2.43 9.57 -12.29
N GLY A 323 -1.43 10.33 -12.72
CA GLY A 323 -0.65 10.03 -13.92
C GLY A 323 0.84 10.15 -13.67
N TYR A 324 1.64 9.49 -14.50
CA TYR A 324 3.07 9.74 -14.61
C TYR A 324 3.37 10.10 -16.07
N LEU A 325 4.11 11.19 -16.25
CA LEU A 325 4.57 11.65 -17.55
C LEU A 325 6.10 11.59 -17.61
N ASP A 326 6.64 11.12 -18.73
CA ASP A 326 8.07 11.18 -18.98
C ASP A 326 8.53 12.60 -19.38
N LYS A 327 9.84 12.78 -19.57
CA LYS A 327 10.45 14.04 -20.05
C LYS A 327 9.98 14.50 -21.43
N GLU A 328 9.39 13.61 -22.24
CA GLU A 328 8.75 13.92 -23.51
C GLU A 328 7.26 14.25 -23.36
N GLU A 329 6.79 14.44 -22.13
CA GLU A 329 5.40 14.75 -21.77
C GLU A 329 4.41 13.65 -22.16
N LYS A 330 4.86 12.39 -22.28
CA LYS A 330 4.00 11.24 -22.62
C LYS A 330 3.60 10.46 -21.39
N TYR A 331 2.35 10.01 -21.35
CA TYR A 331 1.87 9.17 -20.25
C TYR A 331 2.59 7.83 -20.21
N ARG A 332 3.20 7.49 -19.08
CA ARG A 332 3.69 6.13 -18.77
C ARG A 332 2.81 5.41 -17.76
N PHE A 333 1.96 6.16 -17.08
CA PHE A 333 0.97 5.65 -16.15
C PHE A 333 -0.23 6.61 -16.12
N ALA A 334 -1.43 6.04 -16.01
CA ALA A 334 -2.67 6.74 -15.72
C ALA A 334 -3.58 5.77 -14.96
N ASN A 335 -4.26 6.25 -13.92
CA ASN A 335 -5.22 5.44 -13.17
C ASN A 335 -6.63 5.47 -13.79
N GLN A 336 -7.52 4.63 -13.27
CA GLN A 336 -8.89 4.47 -13.76
C GLN A 336 -9.72 5.76 -13.77
N ALA A 337 -9.41 6.73 -12.91
CA ALA A 337 -10.12 8.03 -12.88
C ALA A 337 -10.06 8.79 -14.21
N TYR A 338 -9.04 8.53 -15.05
CA TYR A 338 -8.96 9.09 -16.41
C TYR A 338 -10.08 8.59 -17.32
N LYS A 339 -10.65 7.41 -17.07
CA LYS A 339 -11.84 6.95 -17.80
C LYS A 339 -13.05 7.79 -17.45
N ASP A 340 -13.23 8.10 -16.17
CA ASP A 340 -14.41 8.82 -15.68
C ASP A 340 -14.41 10.29 -16.13
N TRP A 341 -13.24 10.94 -16.15
CA TRP A 341 -13.13 12.31 -16.66
C TRP A 341 -12.26 12.56 -17.88
N PHE A 342 -11.97 11.56 -18.71
CA PHE A 342 -11.63 11.76 -20.12
C PHE A 342 -12.42 10.87 -21.09
N LEU A 343 -13.23 9.93 -20.60
CA LEU A 343 -13.91 8.90 -21.40
C LEU A 343 -12.93 8.09 -22.26
N GLN A 344 -11.67 8.01 -21.84
CA GLN A 344 -10.60 7.26 -22.50
C GLN A 344 -10.08 6.21 -21.53
N ASN A 345 -9.89 4.98 -21.99
CA ASN A 345 -9.34 3.95 -21.13
C ASN A 345 -7.87 4.29 -20.80
N PRO A 346 -7.40 4.11 -19.56
CA PRO A 346 -6.03 4.47 -19.18
C PRO A 346 -4.95 3.78 -20.03
N GLU A 347 -5.24 2.57 -20.52
CA GLU A 347 -4.36 1.79 -21.40
C GLU A 347 -4.14 2.49 -22.76
N GLU A 348 -5.14 3.20 -23.27
CA GLU A 348 -5.08 3.96 -24.53
C GLU A 348 -4.31 5.28 -24.39
N LEU A 349 -4.07 5.73 -23.16
CA LEU A 349 -3.32 6.96 -22.89
C LEU A 349 -1.81 6.73 -22.92
N LEU A 350 -1.35 5.49 -22.67
CA LEU A 350 0.05 5.16 -22.58
C LEU A 350 0.81 5.49 -23.88
N GLY A 351 1.87 6.28 -23.76
CA GLY A 351 2.71 6.75 -24.86
C GLY A 351 2.17 7.99 -25.59
N ARG A 352 0.96 8.45 -25.28
CA ARG A 352 0.40 9.68 -25.87
C ARG A 352 0.86 10.92 -25.12
N PRO A 353 1.14 12.03 -25.82
CA PRO A 353 1.53 13.28 -25.18
C PRO A 353 0.35 13.91 -24.44
N VAL A 354 0.62 14.55 -23.30
CA VAL A 354 -0.39 15.20 -22.46
C VAL A 354 -1.28 16.16 -23.24
N ARG A 355 -0.68 16.92 -24.16
CA ARG A 355 -1.35 17.89 -25.03
C ARG A 355 -2.49 17.29 -25.84
N GLU A 356 -2.35 16.05 -26.32
CA GLU A 356 -3.39 15.35 -27.08
C GLU A 356 -4.51 14.83 -26.19
N VAL A 357 -4.20 14.45 -24.95
CA VAL A 357 -5.18 13.87 -24.01
C VAL A 357 -6.03 14.94 -23.36
N VAL A 358 -5.42 16.00 -22.84
CA VAL A 358 -6.15 17.10 -22.15
C VAL A 358 -6.66 18.17 -23.12
N GLY A 359 -6.16 18.18 -24.36
CA GLY A 359 -6.51 19.15 -25.38
C GLY A 359 -5.74 20.48 -25.28
N GLU A 360 -5.74 21.24 -26.39
CA GLU A 360 -4.92 22.44 -26.54
C GLU A 360 -5.21 23.52 -25.49
N LYS A 361 -6.49 23.84 -25.27
CA LYS A 361 -6.90 24.90 -24.34
C LYS A 361 -6.42 24.62 -22.91
N ALA A 362 -6.61 23.39 -22.43
CA ALA A 362 -6.19 22.98 -21.10
C ALA A 362 -4.66 22.91 -21.00
N TYR A 363 -3.99 22.36 -22.02
CA TYR A 363 -2.53 22.27 -22.05
C TYR A 363 -1.85 23.63 -21.95
N GLN A 364 -2.31 24.64 -22.70
CA GLN A 364 -1.73 25.99 -22.64
C GLN A 364 -1.83 26.62 -21.24
N THR A 365 -2.85 26.25 -20.45
CA THR A 365 -3.02 26.76 -19.07
C THR A 365 -1.96 26.18 -18.11
N VAL A 366 -1.45 24.98 -18.39
CA VAL A 366 -0.53 24.25 -17.49
C VAL A 366 0.88 24.06 -18.06
N LYS A 367 1.12 24.42 -19.32
CA LYS A 367 2.40 24.22 -20.02
C LYS A 367 3.60 24.77 -19.25
N ASP A 368 3.53 26.01 -18.78
CA ASP A 368 4.61 26.64 -18.01
C ASP A 368 4.88 25.90 -16.68
N LYS A 369 3.84 25.29 -16.10
CA LYS A 369 3.95 24.49 -14.87
C LYS A 369 4.58 23.13 -15.14
N ILE A 370 4.26 22.51 -16.28
CA ILE A 370 4.89 21.25 -16.73
C ILE A 370 6.39 21.46 -16.95
N ILE A 371 6.78 22.54 -17.61
CA ILE A 371 8.20 22.88 -17.84
C ILE A 371 8.95 23.02 -16.51
N ARG A 372 8.39 23.73 -15.54
CA ARG A 372 8.98 23.89 -14.19
C ARG A 372 9.06 22.57 -13.43
N ALA A 373 8.06 21.70 -13.55
CA ALA A 373 8.12 20.36 -12.98
C ALA A 373 9.27 19.54 -13.59
N LEU A 374 9.45 19.59 -14.92
CA LEU A 374 10.57 18.94 -15.60
C LEU A 374 11.94 19.54 -15.27
N GLN A 375 11.99 20.75 -14.73
CA GLN A 375 13.21 21.36 -14.18
C GLN A 375 13.50 20.92 -12.73
N GLY A 376 12.63 20.10 -12.14
CA GLY A 376 12.79 19.55 -10.78
C GLY A 376 12.04 20.32 -9.71
N GLU A 377 11.16 21.26 -10.07
CA GLU A 377 10.35 22.00 -9.11
C GLU A 377 9.04 21.26 -8.77
N ARG A 378 8.78 21.03 -7.48
CA ARG A 378 7.47 20.54 -7.03
C ARG A 378 6.47 21.69 -7.00
N LEU A 379 5.31 21.50 -7.63
CA LEU A 379 4.30 22.55 -7.79
C LEU A 379 2.93 22.07 -7.32
N THR A 380 2.24 22.93 -6.58
CA THR A 380 0.81 22.78 -6.26
C THR A 380 0.09 24.05 -6.64
N PHE A 381 -0.98 23.95 -7.43
CA PHE A 381 -1.75 25.11 -7.86
C PHE A 381 -3.20 24.76 -8.16
N GLU A 382 -4.06 25.77 -8.09
CA GLU A 382 -5.46 25.66 -8.52
C GLU A 382 -5.61 26.20 -9.94
N ALA A 383 -6.40 25.50 -10.76
CA ALA A 383 -6.69 25.88 -12.13
C ALA A 383 -8.15 25.57 -12.48
N LYS A 384 -8.62 26.12 -13.59
CA LYS A 384 -9.86 25.69 -14.23
C LYS A 384 -9.51 24.74 -15.36
N MET A 385 -10.09 23.55 -15.33
CA MET A 385 -9.95 22.61 -16.43
C MET A 385 -11.19 22.69 -17.32
N PRO A 386 -11.08 23.24 -18.54
CA PRO A 386 -12.15 23.16 -19.53
C PRO A 386 -12.12 21.75 -20.14
N TYR A 387 -12.69 20.80 -19.40
CA TYR A 387 -12.71 19.39 -19.80
C TYR A 387 -13.60 19.17 -21.02
N ARG A 388 -14.77 19.80 -21.04
CA ARG A 388 -15.70 19.88 -22.17
C ARG A 388 -16.33 21.27 -22.22
N ASP A 389 -16.83 21.71 -23.38
CA ASP A 389 -17.41 23.06 -23.54
C ASP A 389 -18.62 23.30 -22.62
N ASP A 390 -19.30 22.24 -22.16
CA ASP A 390 -20.41 22.23 -21.21
C ASP A 390 -19.99 21.96 -19.75
N PHE A 391 -18.71 21.71 -19.48
CA PHE A 391 -18.26 21.20 -18.19
C PHE A 391 -16.86 21.70 -17.79
N VAL A 392 -16.85 22.75 -16.97
CA VAL A 392 -15.65 23.35 -16.38
C VAL A 392 -15.55 22.95 -14.92
N LYS A 393 -14.51 22.19 -14.56
CA LYS A 393 -14.20 21.87 -13.17
C LYS A 393 -13.10 22.78 -12.64
N HIS A 394 -13.22 23.18 -11.36
CA HIS A 394 -12.09 23.72 -10.62
C HIS A 394 -11.24 22.55 -10.11
N ILE A 395 -9.94 22.60 -10.37
CA ILE A 395 -9.03 21.52 -10.03
C ILE A 395 -7.86 22.03 -9.20
N ARG A 396 -7.40 21.19 -8.27
CA ARG A 396 -6.09 21.32 -7.64
C ARG A 396 -5.15 20.32 -8.29
N VAL A 397 -4.03 20.83 -8.79
CA VAL A 397 -3.00 20.04 -9.48
C VAL A 397 -1.74 20.03 -8.63
N ASP A 398 -1.21 18.82 -8.42
CA ASP A 398 0.08 18.57 -7.80
C ASP A 398 1.01 17.92 -8.82
N TYR A 399 2.11 18.60 -9.16
CA TYR A 399 3.20 18.05 -9.96
C TYR A 399 4.38 17.73 -9.07
N VAL A 400 4.77 16.45 -9.07
CA VAL A 400 5.88 15.93 -8.26
C VAL A 400 6.95 15.37 -9.21
N PRO A 401 8.10 16.04 -9.37
CA PRO A 401 9.17 15.54 -10.23
C PRO A 401 9.75 14.23 -9.70
N ASP A 402 10.02 13.29 -10.61
CA ASP A 402 10.75 12.07 -10.32
C ASP A 402 12.24 12.29 -10.61
N ILE A 403 13.03 12.43 -9.54
CA ILE A 403 14.46 12.74 -9.61
C ILE A 403 15.24 11.47 -9.32
N GLN A 404 15.93 10.95 -10.34
CA GLN A 404 16.80 9.79 -10.25
C GLN A 404 18.23 10.22 -10.55
N GLU A 405 19.16 9.95 -9.63
CA GLU A 405 20.58 10.35 -9.77
C GLU A 405 20.81 11.83 -10.11
N GLY A 406 19.95 12.72 -9.59
CA GLY A 406 20.03 14.16 -9.83
C GLY A 406 19.49 14.63 -11.19
N LYS A 407 18.89 13.74 -11.99
CA LYS A 407 18.19 14.07 -13.24
C LYS A 407 16.69 13.81 -13.11
N VAL A 408 15.89 14.68 -13.71
CA VAL A 408 14.43 14.52 -13.74
C VAL A 408 14.09 13.52 -14.85
N ALA A 409 13.56 12.35 -14.48
CA ALA A 409 13.13 11.31 -15.42
C ALA A 409 11.74 11.60 -16.00
N GLY A 410 10.92 12.32 -15.23
CA GLY A 410 9.53 12.64 -15.51
C GLY A 410 8.90 13.29 -14.29
N PHE A 411 7.57 13.30 -14.22
CA PHE A 411 6.84 13.81 -13.07
C PHE A 411 5.50 13.09 -12.89
N TYR A 412 5.11 12.94 -11.63
CA TYR A 412 3.77 12.51 -11.25
C TYR A 412 2.82 13.69 -11.28
N THR A 413 1.62 13.48 -11.82
CA THR A 413 0.51 14.41 -11.77
C THR A 413 -0.60 13.84 -10.88
N MET A 414 -1.08 14.64 -9.94
CA MET A 414 -2.30 14.37 -9.20
C MET A 414 -3.27 15.52 -9.42
N VAL A 415 -4.46 15.23 -9.93
CA VAL A 415 -5.49 16.24 -10.16
C VAL A 415 -6.74 15.89 -9.37
N THR A 416 -7.13 16.79 -8.47
CA THR A 416 -8.31 16.65 -7.62
C THR A 416 -9.36 17.66 -8.04
N ASP A 417 -10.61 17.22 -8.17
CA ASP A 417 -11.75 18.13 -8.36
C ASP A 417 -12.07 18.85 -7.04
N ILE A 418 -12.01 20.18 -7.07
CA ILE A 418 -12.33 21.07 -5.95
C ILE A 418 -13.53 21.98 -6.26
N THR A 419 -14.31 21.67 -7.30
CA THR A 419 -15.45 22.50 -7.74
C THR A 419 -16.44 22.76 -6.60
N SER A 420 -16.91 21.70 -5.93
CA SER A 420 -17.83 21.84 -4.79
C SER A 420 -17.22 22.65 -3.64
N GLN A 421 -15.90 22.57 -3.43
CA GLN A 421 -15.22 23.34 -2.39
C GLN A 421 -15.15 24.84 -2.75
N VAL A 422 -14.84 25.16 -4.01
CA VAL A 422 -14.82 26.55 -4.49
C VAL A 422 -16.22 27.16 -4.47
N GLU A 423 -17.24 26.42 -4.91
CA GLU A 423 -18.65 26.85 -4.87
C GLU A 423 -19.13 27.10 -3.44
N ALA A 424 -18.84 26.17 -2.52
CA ALA A 424 -19.18 26.33 -1.10
C ALA A 424 -18.49 27.55 -0.49
N ARG A 425 -17.21 27.78 -0.82
CA ARG A 425 -16.46 28.95 -0.35
C ARG A 425 -17.08 30.26 -0.88
N LYS A 426 -17.49 30.28 -2.14
CA LYS A 426 -18.14 31.45 -2.74
C LYS A 426 -19.52 31.72 -2.12
N ALA A 427 -20.33 30.67 -1.94
CA ALA A 427 -21.65 30.78 -1.31
C ALA A 427 -21.56 31.27 0.14
N LEU A 428 -20.55 30.81 0.89
CA LEU A 428 -20.29 31.28 2.26
C LEU A 428 -19.94 32.78 2.26
N GLN A 429 -19.04 33.21 1.37
CA GLN A 429 -18.65 34.61 1.27
C GLN A 429 -19.83 35.52 0.89
N GLU A 430 -20.70 35.08 -0.01
CA GLU A 430 -21.95 35.77 -0.37
C GLU A 430 -22.91 35.86 0.83
N SER A 431 -23.08 34.75 1.58
CA SER A 431 -23.92 34.70 2.78
C SER A 431 -23.39 35.59 3.90
N GLU A 432 -22.08 35.63 4.15
CA GLU A 432 -21.45 36.53 5.12
C GLU A 432 -21.69 37.99 4.76
N GLN A 433 -21.57 38.34 3.48
CA GLN A 433 -21.79 39.70 3.02
C GLN A 433 -23.26 40.13 3.16
N GLN A 434 -24.20 39.22 2.85
CA GLN A 434 -25.64 39.44 3.09
C GLN A 434 -25.96 39.55 4.59
N ALA A 435 -25.37 38.70 5.44
CA ALA A 435 -25.57 38.76 6.88
C ALA A 435 -25.07 40.09 7.45
N LYS A 436 -23.92 40.59 6.96
CA LYS A 436 -23.38 41.88 7.36
C LYS A 436 -24.25 43.05 6.94
N SER A 437 -24.81 43.04 5.72
CA SER A 437 -25.74 44.11 5.29
C SER A 437 -27.04 44.09 6.08
N LEU A 438 -27.60 42.89 6.32
CA LEU A 438 -28.82 42.74 7.12
C LEU A 438 -28.62 43.19 8.57
N ALA A 439 -27.47 42.87 9.17
CA ALA A 439 -27.14 43.32 10.52
C ALA A 439 -27.05 44.84 10.63
N GLN A 440 -26.50 45.52 9.61
CA GLN A 440 -26.47 46.99 9.54
C GLN A 440 -27.87 47.59 9.41
N GLU A 441 -28.71 47.03 8.55
CA GLU A 441 -30.11 47.46 8.38
C GLU A 441 -30.90 47.28 9.69
N LEU A 442 -30.75 46.13 10.34
CA LEU A 442 -31.38 45.84 11.64
C LEU A 442 -30.93 46.83 12.72
N ALA A 443 -29.64 47.17 12.77
CA ALA A 443 -29.12 48.14 13.73
C ALA A 443 -29.76 49.54 13.53
N LEU A 444 -29.84 50.01 12.28
CA LEU A 444 -30.47 51.29 11.94
C LEU A 444 -31.97 51.29 12.27
N ALA A 445 -32.68 50.21 11.94
CA ALA A 445 -34.10 50.05 12.28
C ALA A 445 -34.32 50.06 13.79
N ASN A 446 -33.47 49.38 14.56
CA ASN A 446 -33.56 49.33 16.01
C ASN A 446 -33.29 50.71 16.65
N GLU A 447 -32.31 51.47 16.16
CA GLU A 447 -32.10 52.86 16.59
C GLU A 447 -33.32 53.73 16.28
N GLY A 448 -33.93 53.59 15.10
CA GLY A 448 -35.15 54.27 14.71
C GLY A 448 -36.31 53.95 15.67
N LEU A 449 -36.54 52.67 15.95
CA LEU A 449 -37.55 52.21 16.89
C LEU A 449 -37.33 52.77 18.30
N GLN A 450 -36.09 52.75 18.79
CA GLN A 450 -35.78 53.32 20.11
C GLN A 450 -36.03 54.82 20.19
N LYS A 451 -35.81 55.57 19.10
CA LYS A 451 -36.14 57.01 19.06
C LYS A 451 -37.65 57.23 19.12
N ILE A 452 -38.42 56.50 18.31
CA ILE A 452 -39.88 56.59 18.30
C ILE A 452 -40.45 56.20 19.66
N ASN A 453 -39.96 55.12 20.26
CA ASN A 453 -40.44 54.67 21.57
C ASN A 453 -40.13 55.68 22.68
N ARG A 454 -38.92 56.27 22.68
CA ARG A 454 -38.58 57.39 23.59
C ARG A 454 -39.47 58.61 23.37
N GLN A 455 -39.78 58.96 22.13
CA GLN A 455 -40.67 60.08 21.84
C GLN A 455 -42.09 59.80 22.30
N LEU A 456 -42.63 58.61 22.02
CA LEU A 456 -43.96 58.19 22.46
C LEU A 456 -44.07 58.20 23.98
N SER A 457 -43.07 57.66 24.68
CA SER A 457 -43.01 57.66 26.14
C SER A 457 -43.01 59.08 26.70
N ARG A 458 -42.23 60.01 26.11
CA ARG A 458 -42.26 61.43 26.48
C ARG A 458 -43.63 62.07 26.24
N THR A 459 -44.22 61.87 25.06
CA THR A 459 -45.55 62.41 24.75
C THR A 459 -46.63 61.88 25.71
N ASN A 460 -46.56 60.61 26.10
CA ASN A 460 -47.46 60.05 27.11
C ASN A 460 -47.28 60.73 28.47
N VAL A 461 -46.05 60.90 28.95
CA VAL A 461 -45.76 61.61 30.21
C VAL A 461 -46.22 63.07 30.16
N ASP A 462 -45.98 63.75 29.04
CA ASP A 462 -46.40 65.15 28.85
C ASP A 462 -47.93 65.28 28.85
N LEU A 463 -48.63 64.34 28.21
CA LEU A 463 -50.09 64.29 28.23
C LEU A 463 -50.61 64.06 29.66
N ASP A 464 -50.03 63.13 30.39
CA ASP A 464 -50.41 62.84 31.78
C ASP A 464 -50.19 64.07 32.68
N ASN A 465 -49.06 64.75 32.52
CA ASN A 465 -48.75 66.00 33.25
C ASN A 465 -49.70 67.14 32.89
N PHE A 466 -50.07 67.27 31.61
CA PHE A 466 -51.03 68.27 31.15
C PHE A 466 -52.41 68.04 31.77
N ILE A 467 -52.92 66.81 31.71
CA ILE A 467 -54.21 66.44 32.28
C ILE A 467 -54.22 66.70 33.80
N TYR A 468 -53.15 66.36 34.51
CA TYR A 468 -53.03 66.58 35.94
C TYR A 468 -53.04 68.09 36.30
N THR A 469 -52.24 68.89 35.59
CA THR A 469 -52.12 70.33 35.84
C THR A 469 -53.42 71.06 35.51
N ALA A 470 -54.02 70.77 34.36
CA ALA A 470 -55.29 71.37 33.95
C ALA A 470 -56.42 71.05 34.96
N SER A 471 -56.47 69.81 35.47
CA SER A 471 -57.45 69.43 36.51
C SER A 471 -57.26 70.22 37.79
N HIS A 472 -56.01 70.35 38.24
CA HIS A 472 -55.68 71.10 39.45
C HIS A 472 -56.06 72.57 39.33
N ASP A 473 -55.70 73.21 38.22
CA ASP A 473 -55.92 74.64 38.01
C ASP A 473 -57.39 75.00 37.78
N LEU A 474 -58.18 74.06 37.23
CA LEU A 474 -59.62 74.22 37.08
C LEU A 474 -60.38 74.00 38.40
N LYS A 475 -59.81 73.32 39.39
CA LYS A 475 -60.53 73.04 40.66
C LYS A 475 -60.79 74.31 41.48
N ALA A 476 -59.82 75.21 41.54
CA ALA A 476 -59.92 76.46 42.32
C ALA A 476 -61.03 77.43 41.83
N PRO A 477 -61.13 77.77 40.52
CA PRO A 477 -62.18 78.67 40.05
C PRO A 477 -63.59 78.09 40.25
N ILE A 478 -63.75 76.76 40.21
CA ILE A 478 -65.04 76.10 40.47
C ILE A 478 -65.49 76.29 41.91
N LEU A 479 -64.58 76.05 42.87
CA LEU A 479 -64.86 76.25 44.30
C LEU A 479 -65.23 77.70 44.59
N ASN A 480 -64.62 78.65 43.89
CA ASN A 480 -64.96 80.08 44.01
C ASN A 480 -66.38 80.37 43.50
N ILE A 481 -66.74 79.84 42.32
CA ILE A 481 -68.10 80.00 41.78
C ILE A 481 -69.12 79.37 42.72
N GLU A 482 -68.86 78.16 43.23
CA GLU A 482 -69.70 77.47 44.23
C GLU A 482 -69.89 78.32 45.50
N GLY A 483 -68.80 78.87 46.03
CA GLY A 483 -68.82 79.70 47.23
C GLY A 483 -69.62 80.99 47.04
N LEU A 484 -69.45 81.67 45.90
CA LEU A 484 -70.18 82.90 45.55
C LEU A 484 -71.69 82.63 45.39
N ILE A 485 -72.07 81.54 44.71
CA ILE A 485 -73.48 81.17 44.56
C ILE A 485 -74.07 80.72 45.90
N GLY A 486 -73.31 80.01 46.73
CA GLY A 486 -73.71 79.64 48.08
C GLY A 486 -73.91 80.84 49.01
N LEU A 487 -73.12 81.91 48.83
CA LEU A 487 -73.32 83.20 49.51
C LEU A 487 -74.57 83.92 48.98
N LEU A 488 -74.75 83.97 47.66
CA LEU A 488 -75.93 84.55 47.01
C LEU A 488 -77.22 83.88 47.50
N ARG A 489 -77.24 82.54 47.52
CA ARG A 489 -78.35 81.73 48.08
C ARG A 489 -78.65 82.11 49.53
N ARG A 490 -77.63 82.28 50.37
CA ARG A 490 -77.81 82.65 51.78
C ARG A 490 -78.34 84.07 51.97
N GLN A 491 -77.90 85.04 51.16
CA GLN A 491 -78.41 86.42 51.25
C GLN A 491 -79.85 86.54 50.76
N LEU A 492 -80.17 85.97 49.60
CA LEU A 492 -81.53 85.99 49.05
C LEU A 492 -82.54 85.29 49.99
N SER A 493 -82.09 84.28 50.75
CA SER A 493 -82.89 83.61 51.79
C SER A 493 -83.21 84.46 53.01
N LYS A 494 -82.40 85.48 53.30
CA LYS A 494 -82.65 86.37 54.44
C LYS A 494 -83.63 87.50 54.11
N GLU A 495 -83.72 87.91 52.85
CA GLU A 495 -84.54 89.06 52.42
C GLU A 495 -85.95 88.67 51.95
N ASN A 496 -86.30 87.38 51.94
CA ASN A 496 -87.57 86.85 51.39
C ASN A 496 -87.81 87.18 49.90
N SER A 497 -86.77 87.63 49.17
CA SER A 497 -86.79 88.03 47.76
C SER A 497 -86.65 86.85 46.77
N TRP A 498 -86.99 85.64 47.21
CA TRP A 498 -86.95 84.43 46.37
C TRP A 498 -88.17 84.36 45.47
N SER A 499 -88.04 84.75 44.20
CA SER A 499 -88.98 84.29 43.19
C SER A 499 -88.67 82.84 42.79
N GLU A 500 -89.68 82.08 42.35
CA GLU A 500 -89.52 80.70 41.85
C GLU A 500 -88.46 80.63 40.73
N LEU A 501 -88.44 81.63 39.84
CA LEU A 501 -87.46 81.74 38.76
C LEU A 501 -86.00 81.86 39.27
N ILE A 502 -85.76 82.61 40.35
CA ILE A 502 -84.41 82.75 40.92
C ILE A 502 -83.98 81.45 41.61
N GLN A 503 -84.91 80.73 42.23
CA GLN A 503 -84.63 79.39 42.79
C GLN A 503 -84.19 78.42 41.70
N GLU A 504 -84.91 78.39 40.59
CA GLU A 504 -84.60 77.54 39.45
C GLU A 504 -83.23 77.89 38.85
N ILE A 505 -82.93 79.17 38.61
CA ILE A 505 -81.63 79.59 38.07
C ILE A 505 -80.48 79.23 39.02
N VAL A 506 -80.60 79.52 40.32
CA VAL A 506 -79.55 79.19 41.30
C VAL A 506 -79.35 77.67 41.39
N HIS A 507 -80.44 76.90 41.32
CA HIS A 507 -80.37 75.45 41.27
C HIS A 507 -79.59 74.96 40.04
N LEU A 508 -79.93 75.44 38.84
CA LEU A 508 -79.27 75.08 37.58
C LEU A 508 -77.77 75.44 37.56
N VAL A 509 -77.38 76.58 38.13
CA VAL A 509 -75.96 76.97 38.20
C VAL A 509 -75.20 76.10 39.21
N LEU A 510 -75.78 75.84 40.40
CA LEU A 510 -75.17 74.93 41.38
C LEU A 510 -75.01 73.53 40.81
N GLU A 511 -76.02 73.03 40.12
CA GLU A 511 -75.99 71.73 39.45
C GLU A 511 -74.89 71.67 38.37
N SER A 512 -74.74 72.74 37.58
CA SER A 512 -73.67 72.86 36.59
C SER A 512 -72.27 72.90 37.21
N VAL A 513 -72.11 73.58 38.35
CA VAL A 513 -70.86 73.61 39.14
C VAL A 513 -70.54 72.23 39.70
N GLN A 514 -71.53 71.49 40.22
CA GLN A 514 -71.34 70.11 40.69
C GLN A 514 -70.96 69.17 39.54
N ARG A 515 -71.62 69.28 38.38
CA ARG A 515 -71.26 68.51 37.18
C ARG A 515 -69.80 68.76 36.79
N PHE A 516 -69.36 70.02 36.79
CA PHE A 516 -68.00 70.38 36.41
C PHE A 516 -66.96 69.90 37.43
N LYS A 517 -67.25 70.00 38.73
CA LYS A 517 -66.43 69.41 39.81
C LYS A 517 -66.26 67.90 39.63
N HIS A 518 -67.34 67.19 39.31
CA HIS A 518 -67.31 65.74 39.08
C HIS A 518 -66.42 65.38 37.89
N THR A 519 -66.54 66.13 36.77
CA THR A 519 -65.70 65.97 35.59
C THR A 519 -64.21 66.14 35.89
N ILE A 520 -63.84 67.18 36.64
CA ILE A 520 -62.44 67.43 37.03
C ILE A 520 -61.91 66.34 37.97
N HIS A 521 -62.75 65.88 38.91
CA HIS A 521 -62.39 64.78 39.79
C HIS A 521 -62.09 63.50 39.00
N HIS A 522 -62.95 63.13 38.05
CA HIS A 522 -62.70 61.98 37.17
C HIS A 522 -61.44 62.13 36.33
N LEU A 523 -61.17 63.33 35.80
CA LEU A 523 -59.95 63.61 35.05
C LEU A 523 -58.69 63.40 35.92
N THR A 524 -58.75 63.86 37.17
CA THR A 524 -57.66 63.67 38.14
C THR A 524 -57.50 62.20 38.51
N ASP A 525 -58.60 61.47 38.70
CA ASP A 525 -58.55 60.05 39.02
C ASP A 525 -57.94 59.23 37.88
N ILE A 526 -58.22 59.57 36.62
CA ILE A 526 -57.56 58.96 35.44
C ILE A 526 -56.03 59.10 35.52
N THR A 527 -55.51 60.28 35.86
CA THR A 527 -54.05 60.48 36.00
C THR A 527 -53.44 59.71 37.18
N LYS A 528 -54.20 59.49 38.25
CA LYS A 528 -53.75 58.68 39.40
C LYS A 528 -53.77 57.18 39.09
N LEU A 529 -54.76 56.73 38.31
CA LEU A 529 -54.91 55.33 37.91
C LEU A 529 -53.70 54.79 37.14
N GLN A 530 -52.94 55.63 36.43
CA GLN A 530 -51.67 55.22 35.79
C GLN A 530 -50.52 55.00 36.77
N LYS A 531 -50.51 55.70 37.93
CA LYS A 531 -49.44 55.60 38.94
C LYS A 531 -49.74 54.55 40.02
N GLU A 532 -51.01 54.33 40.35
CA GLU A 532 -51.45 53.46 41.47
C GLU A 532 -51.65 51.98 41.06
N SER A 533 -51.67 51.64 39.75
CA SER A 533 -52.07 50.32 39.25
C SER A 533 -51.20 49.12 39.67
N LEU A 534 -50.01 49.33 40.26
CA LEU A 534 -49.06 48.25 40.58
C LEU A 534 -48.88 47.97 42.08
N LEU A 535 -49.36 48.82 43.00
CA LEU A 535 -48.93 48.79 44.40
C LEU A 535 -50.01 48.36 45.42
N GLU A 536 -51.30 48.24 45.04
CA GLU A 536 -52.41 48.03 45.99
C GLU A 536 -53.36 46.86 45.63
N ALA A 537 -52.85 45.76 45.06
CA ALA A 537 -53.70 44.60 44.77
C ALA A 537 -53.98 43.77 46.04
N SER A 538 -55.24 43.71 46.48
CA SER A 538 -55.71 42.87 47.58
C SER A 538 -56.70 41.81 47.09
N GLN A 539 -56.89 40.74 47.88
CA GLN A 539 -57.92 39.75 47.60
C GLN A 539 -59.27 40.26 48.11
N ILE A 540 -60.19 40.54 47.19
CA ILE A 540 -61.48 41.19 47.48
C ILE A 540 -62.61 40.18 47.37
N ASN A 541 -63.51 40.14 48.35
CA ASN A 541 -64.77 39.41 48.25
C ASN A 541 -65.75 40.21 47.39
N LEU A 542 -66.20 39.63 46.26
CA LEU A 542 -67.06 40.32 45.31
C LEU A 542 -68.48 40.55 45.86
N VAL A 543 -69.00 39.63 46.66
CA VAL A 543 -70.36 39.74 47.21
C VAL A 543 -70.44 40.91 48.19
N ASP A 544 -69.45 41.03 49.09
CA ASP A 544 -69.37 42.13 50.05
C ASP A 544 -69.24 43.48 49.32
N LEU A 545 -68.35 43.54 48.32
CA LEU A 545 -68.14 44.78 47.56
C LEU A 545 -69.38 45.19 46.74
N ILE A 546 -70.06 44.25 46.10
CA ILE A 546 -71.30 44.53 45.35
C ILE A 546 -72.37 45.06 46.32
N LYS A 547 -72.48 44.47 47.51
CA LYS A 547 -73.44 44.89 48.53
C LYS A 547 -73.16 46.32 49.01
N ASP A 548 -71.90 46.66 49.24
CA ASP A 548 -71.51 48.04 49.59
C ASP A 548 -71.89 49.03 48.48
N VAL A 549 -71.61 48.69 47.21
CA VAL A 549 -71.99 49.54 46.07
C VAL A 549 -73.52 49.66 45.94
N GLN A 550 -74.28 48.60 46.25
CA GLN A 550 -75.74 48.66 46.29
C GLN A 550 -76.26 49.60 47.39
N LEU A 551 -75.58 49.67 48.54
CA LEU A 551 -75.90 50.62 49.61
C LEU A 551 -75.65 52.07 49.16
N ASP A 552 -74.53 52.30 48.46
CA ASP A 552 -74.20 53.61 47.88
C ASP A 552 -75.26 54.06 46.86
N LEU A 553 -75.79 53.13 46.06
CA LEU A 553 -76.82 53.37 45.04
C LEU A 553 -78.26 53.20 45.56
N TYR A 554 -78.46 53.01 46.87
CA TYR A 554 -79.79 52.77 47.45
C TYR A 554 -80.83 53.85 47.08
N PRO A 555 -80.51 55.17 47.07
CA PRO A 555 -81.46 56.19 46.64
C PRO A 555 -81.94 56.01 45.20
N ASP A 556 -81.03 55.69 44.27
CA ASP A 556 -81.35 55.50 42.86
C ASP A 556 -82.16 54.20 42.64
N ILE A 557 -81.83 53.15 43.38
CA ILE A 557 -82.58 51.88 43.36
C ILE A 557 -84.01 52.08 43.84
N GLN A 558 -84.21 52.85 44.92
CA GLN A 558 -85.54 53.17 45.44
C GLN A 558 -86.33 54.06 44.47
N ALA A 559 -85.69 55.09 43.92
CA ALA A 559 -86.33 56.02 42.97
C ALA A 559 -86.80 55.31 41.69
N THR A 560 -86.02 54.34 41.20
CA THR A 560 -86.32 53.59 39.98
C THR A 560 -87.09 52.28 40.23
N GLN A 561 -87.25 51.89 41.49
CA GLN A 561 -87.79 50.58 41.90
C GLN A 561 -87.08 49.38 41.22
N ALA A 562 -85.78 49.51 40.98
CA ALA A 562 -84.99 48.53 40.25
C ALA A 562 -84.85 47.20 41.00
N GLN A 563 -84.92 46.09 40.27
CA GLN A 563 -84.65 44.74 40.77
C GLN A 563 -83.23 44.33 40.41
N ILE A 564 -82.34 44.28 41.41
CA ILE A 564 -80.95 43.82 41.20
C ILE A 564 -80.80 42.38 41.68
N ARG A 565 -80.45 41.47 40.77
CA ARG A 565 -80.19 40.05 41.05
C ARG A 565 -78.69 39.78 41.00
N VAL A 566 -78.12 39.36 42.12
CA VAL A 566 -76.70 38.99 42.24
C VAL A 566 -76.58 37.46 42.16
N GLU A 567 -75.94 36.97 41.10
CA GLU A 567 -75.66 35.56 40.82
C GLU A 567 -74.15 35.32 40.93
N VAL A 568 -73.62 35.60 42.11
CA VAL A 568 -72.18 35.46 42.42
C VAL A 568 -72.06 34.49 43.60
N VAL A 569 -71.16 33.51 43.49
CA VAL A 569 -70.91 32.56 44.58
C VAL A 569 -70.30 33.29 45.80
N PRO A 570 -70.69 32.97 47.05
CA PRO A 570 -70.23 33.68 48.25
C PRO A 570 -68.71 33.76 48.42
N GLU A 571 -67.99 32.75 47.93
CA GLU A 571 -66.53 32.64 47.98
C GLU A 571 -65.81 33.29 46.79
N ALA A 572 -66.53 33.96 45.89
CA ALA A 572 -65.95 34.60 44.71
C ALA A 572 -65.00 35.73 45.12
N THR A 573 -63.70 35.51 44.89
CA THR A 573 -62.67 36.50 45.17
C THR A 573 -61.90 36.92 43.92
N LEU A 574 -61.52 38.20 43.87
CA LEU A 574 -60.72 38.78 42.80
C LEU A 574 -59.52 39.50 43.41
N GLN A 575 -58.33 39.24 42.87
CA GLN A 575 -57.11 39.97 43.25
C GLN A 575 -57.04 41.24 42.42
N PHE A 576 -57.36 42.38 43.01
CA PHE A 576 -57.42 43.68 42.33
C PHE A 576 -57.27 44.83 43.33
N SER A 577 -57.18 46.07 42.85
CA SER A 577 -57.33 47.23 43.74
C SER A 577 -58.81 47.39 44.11
N GLU A 578 -59.12 47.39 45.41
CA GLU A 578 -60.50 47.49 45.92
C GLU A 578 -61.19 48.76 45.44
N LYS A 579 -60.48 49.89 45.48
CA LYS A 579 -60.92 51.19 44.97
C LYS A 579 -61.28 51.12 43.47
N ASN A 580 -60.43 50.49 42.67
CA ASN A 580 -60.65 50.38 41.22
C ASN A 580 -61.81 49.42 40.90
N LEU A 581 -61.91 48.30 41.61
CA LEU A 581 -63.00 47.34 41.44
C LEU A 581 -64.34 47.95 41.84
N ARG A 582 -64.38 48.68 42.97
CA ARG A 582 -65.54 49.45 43.42
C ARG A 582 -65.99 50.41 42.34
N SER A 583 -65.05 51.16 41.76
CA SER A 583 -65.33 52.11 40.66
C SER A 583 -65.91 51.42 39.42
N ILE A 584 -65.39 50.26 39.03
CA ILE A 584 -65.94 49.49 37.91
C ILE A 584 -67.40 49.10 38.18
N ILE A 585 -67.66 48.48 39.32
CA ILE A 585 -68.99 47.98 39.69
C ILE A 585 -69.97 49.16 39.81
N TYR A 586 -69.57 50.24 40.49
CA TYR A 586 -70.39 51.44 40.65
C TYR A 586 -70.76 52.06 39.30
N ASN A 587 -69.80 52.22 38.37
CA ASN A 587 -70.08 52.82 37.07
C ASN A 587 -71.02 51.97 36.22
N LEU A 588 -70.84 50.65 36.20
CA LEU A 588 -71.71 49.75 35.44
C LEU A 588 -73.13 49.69 36.02
N LEU A 589 -73.26 49.61 37.36
CA LEU A 589 -74.57 49.59 38.03
C LEU A 589 -75.29 50.93 37.95
N SER A 590 -74.59 52.04 38.18
CA SER A 590 -75.18 53.37 38.03
C SER A 590 -75.67 53.61 36.60
N ASN A 591 -74.94 53.15 35.58
CA ASN A 591 -75.40 53.22 34.19
C ASN A 591 -76.64 52.34 33.96
N ALA A 592 -76.66 51.12 34.48
CA ALA A 592 -77.81 50.23 34.36
C ALA A 592 -79.10 50.83 34.97
N LEU A 593 -78.97 51.58 36.07
CA LEU A 593 -80.08 52.31 36.70
C LEU A 593 -80.47 53.57 35.92
N LYS A 594 -79.49 54.37 35.47
CA LYS A 594 -79.73 55.64 34.76
C LYS A 594 -80.38 55.47 33.39
N TYR A 595 -79.94 54.45 32.64
CA TYR A 595 -80.42 54.19 31.28
C TYR A 595 -81.59 53.19 31.25
N HIS A 596 -82.38 53.13 32.32
CA HIS A 596 -83.55 52.27 32.37
C HIS A 596 -84.60 52.69 31.33
N ALA A 597 -85.35 51.73 30.81
CA ALA A 597 -86.46 52.04 29.93
C ALA A 597 -87.64 52.62 30.74
N PRO A 598 -88.30 53.70 30.28
CA PRO A 598 -89.42 54.31 31.01
C PRO A 598 -90.63 53.38 31.10
N ASP A 599 -90.82 52.51 30.11
CA ASP A 599 -92.02 51.68 29.95
C ASP A 599 -91.95 50.32 30.66
N ARG A 600 -90.87 50.01 31.40
CA ARG A 600 -90.73 48.74 32.13
C ARG A 600 -89.86 48.87 33.38
N ALA A 601 -90.14 48.01 34.37
CA ALA A 601 -89.35 47.95 35.60
C ALA A 601 -87.87 47.62 35.31
N PRO A 602 -86.91 48.38 35.87
CA PRO A 602 -85.49 48.11 35.68
C PRO A 602 -85.10 46.79 36.34
N ARG A 603 -84.37 45.96 35.60
CA ARG A 603 -83.82 44.68 36.05
C ARG A 603 -82.35 44.62 35.70
N VAL A 604 -81.53 44.41 36.71
CA VAL A 604 -80.07 44.31 36.56
C VAL A 604 -79.61 42.96 37.09
N ARG A 605 -78.88 42.21 36.28
CA ARG A 605 -78.26 40.93 36.65
C ARG A 605 -76.75 41.11 36.74
N ILE A 606 -76.17 40.71 37.86
CA ILE A 606 -74.73 40.68 38.07
C ILE A 606 -74.31 39.22 38.18
N ASP A 607 -73.39 38.79 37.34
CA ASP A 607 -72.85 37.44 37.29
C ASP A 607 -71.32 37.48 37.33
N PHE A 608 -70.72 36.43 37.88
CA PHE A 608 -69.26 36.29 37.92
C PHE A 608 -68.85 34.87 37.55
N SER A 609 -68.08 34.74 36.47
CA SER A 609 -67.62 33.46 35.93
C SER A 609 -66.11 33.46 35.71
N GLU A 610 -65.55 32.29 35.46
CA GLU A 610 -64.11 32.12 35.27
C GLU A 610 -63.85 31.27 34.03
N THR A 611 -62.99 31.75 33.13
CA THR A 611 -62.53 31.03 31.93
C THR A 611 -61.15 30.42 32.17
N THR A 612 -60.46 29.88 31.16
CA THR A 612 -59.08 29.40 31.33
C THR A 612 -58.10 30.53 31.68
N GLU A 613 -58.30 31.72 31.11
CA GLU A 613 -57.33 32.83 31.18
C GLU A 613 -57.83 34.03 32.00
N PHE A 614 -59.15 34.19 32.16
CA PHE A 614 -59.75 35.37 32.78
C PHE A 614 -60.78 35.04 33.86
N LYS A 615 -60.93 35.94 34.82
CA LYS A 615 -62.10 36.08 35.69
C LYS A 615 -63.03 37.13 35.06
N VAL A 616 -64.31 36.86 34.94
CA VAL A 616 -65.24 37.66 34.13
C VAL A 616 -66.41 38.15 34.97
N LEU A 617 -66.50 39.47 35.15
CA LEU A 617 -67.66 40.13 35.75
C LEU A 617 -68.63 40.55 34.66
N THR A 618 -69.88 40.09 34.74
CA THR A 618 -70.93 40.45 33.79
C THR A 618 -72.00 41.30 34.48
N VAL A 619 -72.32 42.46 33.91
CA VAL A 619 -73.43 43.31 34.34
C VAL A 619 -74.39 43.47 33.18
N GLN A 620 -75.62 42.98 33.33
CA GLN A 620 -76.66 42.99 32.32
C GLN A 620 -77.87 43.79 32.79
N ASP A 621 -78.34 44.71 31.96
CA ASP A 621 -79.55 45.52 32.19
C ASP A 621 -80.63 45.24 31.13
N ASN A 622 -81.88 45.55 31.45
CA ASN A 622 -83.00 45.61 30.50
C ASN A 622 -83.36 47.07 30.15
N GLY A 623 -82.37 47.96 30.06
CA GLY A 623 -82.56 49.39 29.80
C GLY A 623 -82.91 49.71 28.34
N LEU A 624 -82.62 50.95 27.93
CA LEU A 624 -82.88 51.46 26.59
C LEU A 624 -82.07 50.74 25.50
N GLY A 625 -80.89 50.22 25.85
CA GLY A 625 -79.92 49.70 24.89
C GLY A 625 -79.44 50.77 23.89
N PHE A 626 -78.53 50.40 22.99
CA PHE A 626 -77.99 51.28 21.96
C PHE A 626 -77.46 50.49 20.75
N ASN A 627 -77.20 51.19 19.65
CA ASN A 627 -76.66 50.60 18.42
C ASN A 627 -75.11 50.48 18.49
N LEU A 628 -74.58 49.27 18.28
CA LEU A 628 -73.16 48.96 18.31
C LEU A 628 -72.35 49.44 17.09
N ALA A 629 -72.97 50.05 16.08
CA ALA A 629 -72.25 50.63 14.94
C ALA A 629 -71.20 51.70 15.32
N GLN A 630 -71.25 52.19 16.57
CA GLN A 630 -70.29 53.14 17.15
C GLN A 630 -69.52 52.58 18.36
N GLU A 631 -69.38 51.24 18.48
CA GLU A 631 -68.74 50.57 19.61
C GLU A 631 -67.36 51.16 19.97
N HIS A 632 -66.51 51.42 18.97
CA HIS A 632 -65.18 52.01 19.19
C HIS A 632 -65.21 53.40 19.82
N LYS A 633 -66.33 54.12 19.73
CA LYS A 633 -66.51 55.44 20.34
C LYS A 633 -67.12 55.36 21.75
N LEU A 634 -67.73 54.24 22.15
CA LEU A 634 -68.38 54.11 23.45
C LEU A 634 -67.42 54.32 24.62
N PHE A 635 -66.17 53.85 24.45
CA PHE A 635 -65.11 54.01 25.45
C PHE A 635 -64.23 55.24 25.21
N THR A 636 -64.72 56.26 24.49
CA THR A 636 -63.99 57.53 24.32
C THR A 636 -64.44 58.56 25.34
N MET A 637 -63.52 59.44 25.75
CA MET A 637 -63.77 60.45 26.77
C MET A 637 -64.85 61.44 26.27
N PHE A 638 -65.82 61.76 27.13
CA PHE A 638 -66.95 62.67 26.86
C PHE A 638 -68.00 62.17 25.86
N MET A 639 -67.96 60.90 25.45
CA MET A 639 -68.98 60.35 24.54
C MET A 639 -70.28 60.02 25.28
N ARG A 640 -71.42 60.39 24.66
CA ARG A 640 -72.78 60.06 25.12
C ARG A 640 -73.60 59.57 23.92
N LEU A 641 -74.35 58.49 24.12
CA LEU A 641 -75.21 57.90 23.07
C LEU A 641 -76.70 58.25 23.22
N HIS A 642 -77.09 58.79 24.39
CA HIS A 642 -78.44 59.25 24.70
C HIS A 642 -78.37 60.65 25.32
N ASP A 643 -78.84 61.65 24.58
CA ASP A 643 -78.77 63.06 25.02
C ASP A 643 -79.71 63.38 26.18
N HIS A 644 -80.75 62.56 26.36
CA HIS A 644 -81.84 62.75 27.34
C HIS A 644 -81.53 62.21 28.75
N VAL A 645 -80.38 61.57 28.98
CA VAL A 645 -79.99 61.00 30.29
C VAL A 645 -78.74 61.68 30.81
N GLU A 646 -78.80 62.32 31.98
CA GLU A 646 -77.69 63.10 32.55
C GLU A 646 -76.43 62.25 32.84
N GLY A 647 -75.26 62.76 32.47
CA GLY A 647 -73.98 62.13 32.77
C GLY A 647 -72.76 62.85 32.17
N ALA A 648 -71.58 62.67 32.78
CA ALA A 648 -70.33 63.31 32.36
C ALA A 648 -69.64 62.64 31.14
N GLY A 649 -70.07 61.43 30.74
CA GLY A 649 -69.46 60.69 29.62
C GLY A 649 -68.06 60.14 29.90
N ILE A 650 -67.66 60.03 31.18
CA ILE A 650 -66.31 59.58 31.59
C ILE A 650 -66.31 58.18 32.22
N GLY A 651 -67.44 57.71 32.76
CA GLY A 651 -67.51 56.45 33.52
C GLY A 651 -67.04 55.22 32.74
N LEU A 652 -67.54 55.00 31.52
CA LEU A 652 -67.12 53.86 30.70
C LEU A 652 -65.67 53.97 30.21
N TYR A 653 -65.19 55.19 29.92
CA TYR A 653 -63.78 55.44 29.62
C TYR A 653 -62.88 55.04 30.81
N MET A 654 -63.27 55.40 32.03
CA MET A 654 -62.55 54.99 33.24
C MET A 654 -62.53 53.47 33.41
N VAL A 655 -63.67 52.79 33.23
CA VAL A 655 -63.72 51.31 33.30
C VAL A 655 -62.75 50.69 32.29
N LYS A 656 -62.77 51.16 31.03
CA LYS A 656 -61.86 50.69 29.99
C LYS A 656 -60.39 50.94 30.36
N LYS A 657 -60.07 52.14 30.86
CA LYS A 657 -58.70 52.49 31.24
C LYS A 657 -58.19 51.68 32.42
N ILE A 658 -59.03 51.45 33.44
CA ILE A 658 -58.70 50.62 34.60
C ILE A 658 -58.39 49.18 34.16
N ILE A 659 -59.22 48.60 33.30
CA ILE A 659 -59.05 47.20 32.87
C ILE A 659 -57.88 47.04 31.90
N ASP A 660 -57.67 47.99 30.99
CA ASP A 660 -56.54 47.98 30.06
C ASP A 660 -55.20 48.09 30.81
N ASN A 661 -55.11 48.95 31.84
CA ASN A 661 -53.92 49.06 32.70
C ASN A 661 -53.63 47.77 33.48
N ALA A 662 -54.67 46.99 33.80
CA ALA A 662 -54.54 45.70 34.46
C ALA A 662 -54.26 44.54 33.50
N GLY A 663 -54.14 44.78 32.19
CA GLY A 663 -53.94 43.74 31.17
C GLY A 663 -55.20 42.92 30.85
N GLY A 664 -56.38 43.43 31.23
CA GLY A 664 -57.67 42.84 30.90
C GLY A 664 -58.36 43.53 29.72
N THR A 665 -59.63 43.23 29.50
CA THR A 665 -60.45 43.91 28.49
C THR A 665 -61.91 44.03 28.94
N ILE A 666 -62.69 44.86 28.27
CA ILE A 666 -64.14 44.97 28.46
C ILE A 666 -64.83 44.84 27.09
N GLU A 667 -65.89 44.06 27.05
CA GLU A 667 -66.76 43.88 25.89
C GLU A 667 -68.18 44.32 26.22
N VAL A 668 -68.91 44.74 25.19
CA VAL A 668 -70.28 45.19 25.32
C VAL A 668 -71.16 44.55 24.26
N GLN A 669 -72.34 44.11 24.67
CA GLN A 669 -73.40 43.65 23.80
C GLN A 669 -74.64 44.49 24.12
N SER A 670 -75.23 45.14 23.13
CA SER A 670 -76.41 45.99 23.34
C SER A 670 -77.33 45.93 22.14
N LYS A 671 -78.64 46.00 22.42
CA LYS A 671 -79.67 46.10 21.38
C LYS A 671 -80.73 47.09 21.82
N VAL A 672 -81.04 48.03 20.92
CA VAL A 672 -82.03 49.09 21.16
C VAL A 672 -83.37 48.46 21.56
N GLY A 673 -83.91 48.90 22.70
CA GLY A 673 -85.17 48.42 23.28
C GLY A 673 -85.06 47.12 24.08
N GLU A 674 -83.91 46.45 24.12
CA GLU A 674 -83.72 45.19 24.85
C GLU A 674 -82.81 45.33 26.08
N GLY A 675 -81.83 46.24 26.02
CA GLY A 675 -80.89 46.52 27.11
C GLY A 675 -79.43 46.31 26.70
N SER A 676 -78.53 46.32 27.69
CA SER A 676 -77.08 46.13 27.47
C SER A 676 -76.47 45.08 28.40
N THR A 677 -75.35 44.50 27.97
CA THR A 677 -74.54 43.54 28.74
C THR A 677 -73.09 43.95 28.62
N PHE A 678 -72.46 44.24 29.75
CA PHE A 678 -71.04 44.54 29.86
C PHE A 678 -70.31 43.36 30.48
N LYS A 679 -69.24 42.91 29.84
CA LYS A 679 -68.37 41.83 30.32
C LYS A 679 -66.97 42.37 30.56
N VAL A 680 -66.51 42.33 31.80
CA VAL A 680 -65.18 42.81 32.21
C VAL A 680 -64.29 41.60 32.49
N TYR A 681 -63.21 41.47 31.72
CA TYR A 681 -62.27 40.35 31.76
C TYR A 681 -61.02 40.75 32.53
N PHE A 682 -60.81 40.14 33.70
CA PHE A 682 -59.64 40.33 34.57
C PHE A 682 -58.65 39.17 34.37
N PRO A 683 -57.36 39.41 34.10
CA PRO A 683 -56.40 38.33 33.88
C PRO A 683 -56.12 37.56 35.18
N LYS A 684 -56.01 36.22 35.10
CA LYS A 684 -55.75 35.37 36.29
C LYS A 684 -54.33 35.47 36.85
N LYS A 685 -53.36 35.84 36.02
CA LYS A 685 -51.97 36.08 36.43
C LYS A 685 -51.70 37.57 36.29
N ALA A 686 -51.18 38.22 37.34
CA ALA A 686 -50.66 39.57 37.22
C ALA A 686 -49.56 39.54 36.14
N ILE A 687 -49.70 40.36 35.10
CA ILE A 687 -48.63 40.58 34.14
C ILE A 687 -47.52 41.32 34.90
N HIS A 688 -46.50 40.58 35.35
CA HIS A 688 -45.20 41.19 35.66
C HIS A 688 -44.66 41.69 34.32
N ASN A 689 -44.89 42.96 34.01
CA ASN A 689 -44.10 43.62 32.99
C ASN A 689 -42.71 43.81 33.62
N PRO A 690 -41.64 43.26 33.03
CA PRO A 690 -40.29 43.41 33.56
C PRO A 690 -39.81 44.86 33.61
#